data_AF-A0A2N9IPG2-F1
#
_entry.id   AF-A0A2N9IPG2-F1
#
_cell.length_a   1.000
_cell.length_b   1.000
_cell.length_c   1.000
_cell.angle_alpha   90.00
_cell.angle_beta   90.00
_cell.angle_gamma   90.00
#
_symmetry.space_group_name_H-M   'P 1'
#
loop_
_entity.id
_entity.type
_entity.pdbx_description
1 polymer ?
#
loop_
_entity_poly.entity_id
_entity_poly.type
_entity_poly.pdbx_seq_one_letter_code
_entity_poly.pdbx_strand_id
1 'polypeptide(L)'
;MANQKRLHFLSSLLVSLWVWGEPLMAKEVIPVGVVLDLNSPVGKVAESYMSMARSDFYAVNDNYRTRLALFTEDSGDDVIAAASAEMMKEGYAWILIEGLSSLLDPMGTKVMDSMQGVLGIRPYIPPSKHLEDFKRKWKRNLTSTSFNLFGLWAYDTVWALATAVEKAGIVHSSFLKQNASNSNVDLAGLGISEMGSRLRNTILTTKFQGLSGNFSLVKGELEPSDFELFNVMGNTERIIGYWTRQKGFSQDLNDTRKEEYSTSKDKLKQPIWPGYTIEPPAKLRIGVPIRKAFEEFLKVEWHSNTIKPSISGFSIDVFLAVKDALHFPLPYEFIPYMNTDRQSNGTYDELLYQIKIQKYDAVVGDTTIVANRSLYVDFTLPYSESGVSMVVLVKDDESKNFWIFLKPLSLNLWLTTGAAFIITGLVIWVLEHRVNNEFRGPPKQQLGLILWFSFSTLAFAHIQRLQPSFVDVKEIKNNGYFVGYQNASFVKGLLIKQLGFNESKLKPYNTPEEYHEALLNGTHNGGVAAIFDEIPYIKLFLAKYCTRYTMVGPTYKTDGFGFAFRQGSPLVPYISRAILNVTQDKDKIGAIEHKYFSSQTTCEDQSTTISSHSPSLGVDSFGGLFLIAGIASMVSLLVTVFKFFYSHWPALSHNNTANCFWSKLVEMAKCFDQKDLSSHTFKTKESSVHAVTSPDILELSPSINDMQNHSRNSFEGTDDVVIHDGNKSLSSSHGGTYTLSSSPSG
;
A
#
# COMPACT_ATOMS: atom_id res chain seq x y z
N MET A 1 42.09 28.45 18.76
CA MET A 1 42.71 27.88 17.52
C MET A 1 42.25 26.45 17.16
N ALA A 2 41.48 25.74 17.99
CA ALA A 2 41.03 24.36 17.69
C ALA A 2 39.70 24.28 16.88
N ASN A 3 38.82 25.28 16.96
CA ASN A 3 37.53 25.26 16.25
C ASN A 3 37.61 25.68 14.77
N GLN A 4 38.61 26.48 14.38
CA GLN A 4 38.78 26.89 12.98
C GLN A 4 39.34 25.76 12.11
N LYS A 5 40.13 24.85 12.68
CA LYS A 5 40.63 23.66 11.98
C LYS A 5 39.55 22.60 11.76
N ARG A 6 38.56 22.47 12.68
CA ARG A 6 37.42 21.55 12.50
C ARG A 6 36.46 22.02 11.41
N LEU A 7 36.25 23.32 11.26
CA LEU A 7 35.37 23.87 10.22
C LEU A 7 35.99 23.72 8.82
N HIS A 8 37.29 23.94 8.68
CA HIS A 8 38.00 23.66 7.42
C HIS A 8 38.11 22.16 7.11
N PHE A 9 38.20 21.29 8.12
CA PHE A 9 38.20 19.84 7.90
C PHE A 9 36.81 19.33 7.48
N LEU A 10 35.73 19.85 8.09
CA LEU A 10 34.35 19.53 7.69
C LEU A 10 33.98 20.13 6.33
N SER A 11 34.43 21.35 6.02
CA SER A 11 34.22 21.93 4.69
C SER A 11 35.04 21.19 3.63
N SER A 12 36.26 20.76 3.95
CA SER A 12 37.08 19.91 3.07
C SER A 12 36.45 18.53 2.86
N LEU A 13 35.83 17.95 3.90
CA LEU A 13 35.15 16.66 3.80
C LEU A 13 33.87 16.76 2.95
N LEU A 14 33.09 17.82 3.14
CA LEU A 14 31.88 18.11 2.36
C LEU A 14 32.21 18.46 0.90
N VAL A 15 33.30 19.20 0.66
CA VAL A 15 33.79 19.48 -0.70
C VAL A 15 34.37 18.21 -1.35
N SER A 16 35.02 17.32 -0.60
CA SER A 16 35.45 16.02 -1.15
C SER A 16 34.29 15.08 -1.47
N LEU A 17 33.19 15.15 -0.71
CA LEU A 17 31.95 14.41 -1.00
C LEU A 17 31.19 15.00 -2.20
N TRP A 18 31.30 16.31 -2.44
CA TRP A 18 30.72 16.98 -3.61
C TRP A 18 31.56 16.83 -4.89
N VAL A 19 32.88 16.66 -4.79
CA VAL A 19 33.77 16.56 -5.96
C VAL A 19 33.91 15.11 -6.45
N TRP A 20 33.53 14.10 -5.64
CA TRP A 20 33.61 12.67 -6.00
C TRP A 20 32.25 11.94 -6.03
N GLY A 21 31.15 12.67 -5.95
CA GLY A 21 29.82 12.15 -6.24
C GLY A 21 29.46 12.42 -7.70
N GLU A 22 29.98 11.63 -8.64
CA GLU A 22 29.37 11.61 -9.97
C GLU A 22 27.89 11.24 -9.81
N PRO A 23 26.96 11.89 -10.55
CA PRO A 23 25.59 11.43 -10.57
C PRO A 23 25.64 9.99 -11.08
N LEU A 24 25.13 9.03 -10.29
CA LEU A 24 24.81 7.70 -10.78
C LEU A 24 23.73 7.88 -11.86
N MET A 25 24.20 8.17 -13.08
CA MET A 25 23.39 8.28 -14.27
C MET A 25 22.60 6.99 -14.37
N ALA A 26 21.27 7.11 -14.37
CA ALA A 26 20.37 5.97 -14.46
C ALA A 26 20.81 5.09 -15.64
N LYS A 27 21.14 3.83 -15.35
CA LYS A 27 21.55 2.87 -16.39
C LYS A 27 20.33 2.58 -17.27
N GLU A 28 20.43 2.90 -18.56
CA GLU A 28 19.38 2.78 -19.56
C GLU A 28 19.13 1.30 -19.88
N VAL A 29 17.97 0.78 -19.48
CA VAL A 29 17.65 -0.64 -19.64
C VAL A 29 17.07 -0.91 -21.03
N ILE A 30 17.71 -1.79 -21.80
CA ILE A 30 17.27 -2.22 -23.13
C ILE A 30 16.49 -3.53 -23.00
N PRO A 31 15.19 -3.55 -23.33
CA PRO A 31 14.37 -4.74 -23.26
C PRO A 31 14.50 -5.63 -24.49
N VAL A 32 14.46 -6.94 -24.29
CA VAL A 32 14.33 -7.90 -25.38
C VAL A 32 13.39 -9.03 -24.94
N GLY A 33 12.30 -9.21 -25.68
CA GLY A 33 11.41 -10.36 -25.53
C GLY A 33 12.01 -11.61 -26.17
N VAL A 34 11.92 -12.74 -25.49
CA VAL A 34 12.42 -14.04 -25.90
C VAL A 34 11.29 -15.04 -25.72
N VAL A 35 10.86 -15.72 -26.79
CA VAL A 35 9.90 -16.82 -26.66
C VAL A 35 10.71 -18.11 -26.53
N LEU A 36 10.51 -18.82 -25.42
CA LEU A 36 11.10 -20.14 -25.20
C LEU A 36 9.98 -21.13 -24.95
N ASP A 37 10.18 -22.36 -25.39
CA ASP A 37 9.36 -23.46 -24.92
C ASP A 37 9.87 -23.88 -23.53
N LEU A 38 9.25 -23.36 -22.47
CA LEU A 38 9.65 -23.71 -21.10
C LEU A 38 9.20 -25.13 -20.72
N ASN A 39 8.39 -25.82 -21.53
CA ASN A 39 8.15 -27.25 -21.36
C ASN A 39 9.30 -28.11 -21.90
N SER A 40 10.05 -27.60 -22.87
CA SER A 40 11.24 -28.26 -23.41
C SER A 40 12.44 -28.16 -22.46
N PRO A 41 13.21 -29.26 -22.28
CA PRO A 41 14.49 -29.22 -21.57
C PRO A 41 15.45 -28.16 -22.13
N VAL A 42 15.38 -27.90 -23.44
CA VAL A 42 16.24 -26.90 -24.11
C VAL A 42 15.84 -25.48 -23.73
N GLY A 43 14.54 -25.17 -23.65
CA GLY A 43 14.07 -23.83 -23.29
C GLY A 43 14.41 -23.45 -21.84
N LYS A 44 14.23 -24.39 -20.89
CA LYS A 44 14.63 -24.19 -19.47
C LYS A 44 16.13 -23.94 -19.32
N VAL A 45 16.94 -24.70 -20.07
CA VAL A 45 18.40 -24.56 -20.07
C VAL A 45 18.82 -23.25 -20.72
N ALA A 46 18.20 -22.85 -21.83
CA ALA A 46 18.46 -21.58 -22.49
C ALA A 46 18.11 -20.38 -21.59
N GLU A 47 16.98 -20.40 -20.90
CA GLU A 47 16.59 -19.35 -19.94
C GLU A 47 17.67 -19.17 -18.85
N SER A 48 18.13 -20.29 -18.29
CA SER A 48 19.15 -20.31 -17.24
C SER A 48 20.47 -19.72 -17.74
N TYR A 49 20.96 -20.15 -18.92
CA TYR A 49 22.19 -19.62 -19.51
C TYR A 49 22.08 -18.14 -19.88
N MET A 50 20.95 -17.70 -20.43
CA MET A 50 20.71 -16.30 -20.77
C MET A 50 20.73 -15.40 -19.53
N SER A 51 20.12 -15.86 -18.42
CA SER A 51 20.14 -15.16 -17.14
C SER A 51 21.57 -15.05 -16.58
N MET A 52 22.33 -16.15 -16.63
CA MET A 52 23.74 -16.18 -16.20
C MET A 52 24.62 -15.27 -17.06
N ALA A 53 24.54 -15.38 -18.39
CA ALA A 53 25.34 -14.58 -19.32
C ALA A 53 25.11 -13.07 -19.13
N ARG A 54 23.85 -12.67 -18.92
CA ARG A 54 23.53 -11.28 -18.57
C ARG A 54 24.20 -10.83 -17.27
N SER A 55 24.09 -11.65 -16.23
CA SER A 55 24.69 -11.38 -14.92
C SER A 55 26.21 -11.21 -15.04
N ASP A 56 26.87 -12.17 -15.66
CA ASP A 56 28.34 -12.19 -15.81
C ASP A 56 28.83 -11.02 -16.66
N PHE A 57 28.14 -10.73 -17.77
CA PHE A 57 28.50 -9.63 -18.65
C PHE A 57 28.49 -8.28 -17.92
N TYR A 58 27.48 -8.03 -17.08
CA TYR A 58 27.38 -6.77 -16.35
C TYR A 58 28.17 -6.74 -15.04
N ALA A 59 28.54 -7.88 -14.49
CA ALA A 59 29.55 -7.96 -13.43
C ALA A 59 30.93 -7.50 -13.94
N VAL A 60 31.27 -7.85 -15.18
CA VAL A 60 32.53 -7.43 -15.83
C VAL A 60 32.46 -6.00 -16.36
N ASN A 61 31.31 -5.58 -16.90
CA ASN A 61 31.12 -4.28 -17.56
C ASN A 61 30.21 -3.34 -16.75
N ASP A 62 30.48 -3.18 -15.45
CA ASP A 62 29.56 -2.43 -14.58
C ASP A 62 29.45 -0.94 -14.95
N ASN A 63 30.49 -0.38 -15.55
CA ASN A 63 30.55 1.01 -16.04
C ASN A 63 29.69 1.27 -17.29
N TYR A 64 29.17 0.25 -17.96
CA TYR A 64 28.30 0.45 -19.13
C TYR A 64 26.98 1.08 -18.72
N ARG A 65 26.58 2.12 -19.46
CA ARG A 65 25.33 2.85 -19.22
C ARG A 65 24.10 2.06 -19.60
N THR A 66 24.22 1.06 -20.48
CA THR A 66 23.09 0.24 -20.92
C THR A 66 23.02 -1.09 -20.20
N ARG A 67 21.81 -1.56 -19.87
CA ARG A 67 21.55 -2.85 -19.21
C ARG A 67 20.51 -3.65 -19.99
N LEU A 68 20.86 -4.84 -20.46
CA LEU A 68 19.94 -5.73 -21.18
C LEU A 68 18.96 -6.36 -20.19
N ALA A 69 17.67 -6.32 -20.48
CA ALA A 69 16.66 -7.07 -19.74
C ALA A 69 15.94 -8.04 -20.69
N LEU A 70 16.04 -9.33 -20.39
CA LEU A 70 15.44 -10.41 -21.18
C LEU A 70 14.08 -10.79 -20.57
N PHE A 71 13.06 -10.92 -21.40
CA PHE A 71 11.70 -11.32 -21.00
C PHE A 71 11.30 -12.61 -21.69
N THR A 72 11.19 -13.69 -20.92
CA THR A 72 10.86 -15.00 -21.46
C THR A 72 9.35 -15.22 -21.46
N GLU A 73 8.77 -15.55 -22.62
CA GLU A 73 7.38 -16.02 -22.77
C GLU A 73 7.38 -17.52 -23.10
N ASP A 74 6.48 -18.28 -22.47
CA ASP A 74 6.38 -19.73 -22.64
C ASP A 74 5.51 -20.09 -23.85
N SER A 75 6.07 -20.82 -24.81
CA SER A 75 5.32 -21.25 -26.00
C SER A 75 4.45 -22.49 -25.80
N GLY A 76 4.57 -23.21 -24.67
CA GLY A 76 3.68 -24.34 -24.34
C GLY A 76 3.54 -25.41 -25.45
N ASP A 77 4.66 -25.85 -26.02
CA ASP A 77 4.79 -26.78 -27.17
C ASP A 77 4.34 -26.25 -28.56
N ASP A 78 3.70 -25.08 -28.67
CA ASP A 78 3.27 -24.51 -29.95
C ASP A 78 3.64 -23.02 -30.06
N VAL A 79 4.83 -22.75 -30.59
CA VAL A 79 5.35 -21.41 -30.90
C VAL A 79 4.39 -20.61 -31.81
N ILE A 80 3.60 -21.31 -32.63
CA ILE A 80 2.63 -20.70 -33.56
C ILE A 80 1.34 -20.33 -32.80
N ALA A 81 0.91 -21.13 -31.82
CA ALA A 81 -0.20 -20.78 -30.94
C ALA A 81 0.12 -19.58 -30.02
N ALA A 82 1.36 -19.49 -29.52
CA ALA A 82 1.83 -18.31 -28.76
C ALA A 82 1.92 -17.04 -29.64
N ALA A 83 2.22 -17.19 -30.94
CA ALA A 83 2.07 -16.12 -31.94
C ALA A 83 0.60 -15.88 -32.35
N SER A 84 -0.32 -16.80 -32.07
CA SER A 84 -1.66 -16.77 -32.65
C SER A 84 -2.62 -15.78 -31.97
N ALA A 85 -3.20 -14.97 -32.86
CA ALA A 85 -4.48 -14.26 -32.82
C ALA A 85 -4.50 -12.76 -32.45
N GLU A 86 -3.72 -12.25 -31.50
CA GLU A 86 -3.78 -10.81 -31.17
C GLU A 86 -2.48 -10.02 -31.32
N MET A 87 -1.32 -10.63 -31.08
CA MET A 87 -0.04 -9.91 -31.03
C MET A 87 0.75 -9.91 -32.35
N MET A 88 0.15 -10.44 -33.43
CA MET A 88 0.66 -10.35 -34.81
C MET A 88 -0.05 -9.24 -35.62
N LYS A 89 -0.73 -8.32 -34.93
CA LYS A 89 -1.40 -7.16 -35.51
C LYS A 89 -0.46 -5.94 -35.54
N GLU A 90 -0.89 -4.87 -36.22
CA GLU A 90 -0.16 -3.60 -36.24
C GLU A 90 0.11 -3.07 -34.82
N GLY A 91 1.35 -2.63 -34.58
CA GLY A 91 1.80 -2.09 -33.29
C GLY A 91 2.65 -3.04 -32.44
N TYR A 92 2.97 -4.24 -32.93
CA TYR A 92 3.89 -5.18 -32.26
C TYR A 92 5.19 -5.35 -33.04
N ALA A 93 6.27 -5.77 -32.37
CA ALA A 93 7.55 -6.08 -33.00
C ALA A 93 8.12 -7.38 -32.41
N TRP A 94 8.59 -8.26 -33.29
CA TRP A 94 9.06 -9.59 -32.91
C TRP A 94 10.45 -9.86 -33.49
N ILE A 95 11.29 -10.50 -32.68
CA ILE A 95 12.65 -10.87 -33.07
C ILE A 95 12.86 -12.37 -32.77
N LEU A 96 13.28 -13.12 -33.79
CA LEU A 96 13.76 -14.49 -33.69
C LEU A 96 15.25 -14.48 -33.37
N ILE A 97 15.61 -15.24 -32.35
CA ILE A 97 17.00 -15.48 -31.96
C ILE A 97 17.67 -16.50 -32.89
N GLU A 98 19.00 -16.44 -32.94
CA GLU A 98 19.87 -17.25 -33.81
C GLU A 98 19.54 -18.74 -33.82
N GLY A 99 19.42 -19.36 -32.65
CA GLY A 99 19.14 -20.80 -32.56
C GLY A 99 17.77 -21.18 -33.13
N LEU A 100 16.75 -20.36 -32.91
CA LEU A 100 15.39 -20.62 -33.41
C LEU A 100 15.28 -20.32 -34.91
N SER A 101 15.88 -19.23 -35.38
CA SER A 101 15.98 -18.92 -36.81
C SER A 101 16.70 -20.03 -37.58
N SER A 102 17.79 -20.58 -37.02
CA SER A 102 18.55 -21.66 -37.64
C SER A 102 17.81 -23.00 -37.61
N LEU A 103 17.07 -23.28 -36.53
CA LEU A 103 16.24 -24.49 -36.43
C LEU A 103 15.09 -24.49 -37.43
N LEU A 104 14.47 -23.32 -37.62
CA LEU A 104 13.32 -23.18 -38.50
C LEU A 104 13.70 -23.07 -39.97
N ASP A 105 14.99 -22.94 -40.34
CA ASP A 105 15.45 -22.82 -41.72
C ASP A 105 15.50 -24.19 -42.46
N PRO A 106 14.83 -24.35 -43.62
CA PRO A 106 13.89 -23.43 -44.26
C PRO A 106 12.51 -23.45 -43.59
N MET A 107 11.95 -22.25 -43.36
CA MET A 107 10.65 -22.12 -42.71
C MET A 107 9.56 -22.70 -43.61
N GLY A 108 8.64 -23.48 -43.01
CA GLY A 108 7.46 -23.95 -43.71
C GLY A 108 6.52 -22.79 -44.05
N THR A 109 5.89 -22.81 -45.22
CA THR A 109 4.98 -21.75 -45.70
C THR A 109 3.89 -21.38 -44.68
N LYS A 110 3.25 -22.38 -44.08
CA LYS A 110 2.23 -22.18 -43.04
C LYS A 110 2.76 -21.42 -41.81
N VAL A 111 4.04 -21.63 -41.46
CA VAL A 111 4.69 -20.97 -40.33
C VAL A 111 4.98 -19.51 -40.70
N MET A 112 5.49 -19.26 -41.91
CA MET A 112 5.82 -17.91 -42.38
C MET A 112 4.58 -17.02 -42.53
N ASP A 113 3.48 -17.57 -43.06
CA ASP A 113 2.20 -16.85 -43.15
C ASP A 113 1.69 -16.41 -41.77
N SER A 114 2.00 -17.17 -40.72
CA SER A 114 1.61 -16.85 -39.34
C SER A 114 2.57 -15.88 -38.65
N MET A 115 3.76 -15.66 -39.21
CA MET A 115 4.87 -14.89 -38.62
C MET A 115 5.17 -13.61 -39.41
N GLN A 116 4.15 -13.03 -40.04
CA GLN A 116 4.27 -11.81 -40.82
C GLN A 116 4.92 -10.67 -40.02
N GLY A 117 6.02 -10.10 -40.53
CA GLY A 117 6.71 -8.94 -39.95
C GLY A 117 7.66 -9.28 -38.80
N VAL A 118 7.91 -10.56 -38.53
CA VAL A 118 8.94 -11.00 -37.59
C VAL A 118 10.34 -10.78 -38.17
N LEU A 119 11.25 -10.25 -37.37
CA LEU A 119 12.65 -10.09 -37.72
C LEU A 119 13.45 -11.30 -37.22
N GLY A 120 14.39 -11.84 -37.99
CA GLY A 120 15.24 -12.94 -37.56
C GLY A 120 16.71 -12.71 -37.85
N ILE A 121 17.56 -13.45 -37.14
CA ILE A 121 19.00 -13.46 -37.32
C ILE A 121 19.49 -14.90 -37.47
N ARG A 122 20.34 -15.18 -38.45
CA ARG A 122 20.96 -16.51 -38.61
C ARG A 122 22.40 -16.42 -39.15
N PRO A 123 23.25 -17.43 -38.93
CA PRO A 123 24.60 -17.47 -39.50
C PRO A 123 24.56 -17.46 -41.04
N TYR A 124 25.35 -16.59 -41.65
CA TYR A 124 25.50 -16.50 -43.10
C TYR A 124 26.39 -17.62 -43.62
N ILE A 125 25.85 -18.40 -44.56
CA ILE A 125 26.59 -19.46 -45.24
C ILE A 125 27.01 -18.95 -46.62
N PRO A 126 28.33 -18.78 -46.87
CA PRO A 126 28.79 -18.31 -48.17
C PRO A 126 28.48 -19.36 -49.26
N PRO A 127 27.97 -18.94 -50.43
CA PRO A 127 27.73 -19.86 -51.53
C PRO A 127 29.05 -20.47 -52.00
N SER A 128 29.10 -21.80 -52.07
CA SER A 128 30.26 -22.53 -52.56
C SER A 128 29.82 -23.64 -53.52
N LYS A 129 30.68 -23.96 -54.50
CA LYS A 129 30.43 -25.06 -55.44
C LYS A 129 30.26 -26.40 -54.72
N HIS A 130 31.02 -26.61 -53.65
CA HIS A 130 30.93 -27.81 -52.81
C HIS A 130 29.57 -27.92 -52.12
N LEU A 131 29.03 -26.80 -51.62
CA LEU A 131 27.70 -26.72 -51.03
C LEU A 131 26.60 -27.00 -52.07
N GLU A 132 26.71 -26.47 -53.28
CA GLU A 132 25.73 -26.74 -54.35
C GLU A 132 25.72 -28.21 -54.79
N ASP A 133 26.90 -28.81 -54.96
CA ASP A 133 27.04 -30.22 -55.32
C ASP A 133 26.50 -31.13 -54.20
N PHE A 134 26.74 -30.78 -52.93
CA PHE A 134 26.17 -31.49 -51.78
C PHE A 134 24.65 -31.34 -51.72
N LYS A 135 24.09 -30.14 -51.91
CA LYS A 135 22.63 -29.91 -51.99
C LYS A 135 22.00 -30.75 -53.10
N ARG A 136 22.64 -30.84 -54.27
CA ARG A 136 22.20 -31.70 -55.38
C ARG A 136 22.24 -33.18 -55.02
N LYS A 137 23.29 -33.63 -54.33
CA LYS A 137 23.41 -35.02 -53.83
C LYS A 137 22.34 -35.34 -52.79
N TRP A 138 22.13 -34.45 -51.82
CA TRP A 138 21.11 -34.58 -50.76
C TRP A 138 19.71 -34.72 -51.35
N LYS A 139 19.34 -33.84 -52.28
CA LYS A 139 18.04 -33.85 -52.96
C LYS A 139 17.75 -35.14 -53.75
N ARG A 140 18.78 -35.86 -54.18
CA ARG A 140 18.64 -37.14 -54.90
C ARG A 140 18.47 -38.34 -53.97
N ASN A 141 18.98 -38.27 -52.74
CA ASN A 141 19.03 -39.40 -51.81
C ASN A 141 17.86 -39.44 -50.81
N LEU A 142 17.24 -38.31 -50.49
CA LEU A 142 16.16 -38.23 -49.50
C LEU A 142 14.93 -37.54 -50.08
N THR A 143 13.80 -38.27 -50.07
CA THR A 143 12.48 -37.69 -50.29
C THR A 143 12.05 -36.98 -49.00
N SER A 144 12.12 -35.65 -49.01
CA SER A 144 11.34 -34.76 -48.13
C SER A 144 11.91 -34.32 -46.78
N THR A 145 13.23 -34.32 -46.55
CA THR A 145 13.80 -33.64 -45.36
C THR A 145 14.40 -32.28 -45.73
N SER A 146 13.97 -31.24 -45.02
CA SER A 146 14.45 -29.87 -45.18
C SER A 146 15.94 -29.77 -44.85
N PHE A 147 16.65 -28.93 -45.60
CA PHE A 147 18.10 -28.74 -45.50
C PHE A 147 18.39 -27.67 -44.44
N ASN A 148 18.88 -28.06 -43.26
CA ASN A 148 19.08 -27.16 -42.13
C ASN A 148 20.59 -26.95 -41.82
N LEU A 149 20.96 -25.75 -41.34
CA LEU A 149 22.28 -25.40 -40.83
C LEU A 149 22.88 -26.43 -39.85
N PHE A 150 22.10 -26.97 -38.92
CA PHE A 150 22.57 -28.00 -37.99
C PHE A 150 23.08 -29.24 -38.71
N GLY A 151 22.46 -29.61 -39.84
CA GLY A 151 22.93 -30.70 -40.69
C GLY A 151 24.27 -30.40 -41.35
N LEU A 152 24.53 -29.14 -41.72
CA LEU A 152 25.82 -28.72 -42.27
C LEU A 152 26.93 -28.73 -41.22
N TRP A 153 26.64 -28.25 -40.01
CA TRP A 153 27.59 -28.34 -38.90
C TRP A 153 27.89 -29.79 -38.51
N ALA A 154 26.91 -30.69 -38.56
CA ALA A 154 27.15 -32.11 -38.33
C ALA A 154 28.10 -32.70 -39.39
N TYR A 155 27.89 -32.35 -40.67
CA TYR A 155 28.79 -32.77 -41.75
C TYR A 155 30.22 -32.26 -41.55
N ASP A 156 30.37 -30.96 -41.29
CA ASP A 156 31.68 -30.33 -41.09
C ASP A 156 32.38 -30.84 -39.83
N THR A 157 31.62 -31.17 -38.77
CA THR A 157 32.18 -31.75 -37.53
C THR A 157 32.79 -33.12 -37.79
N VAL A 158 32.09 -33.99 -38.54
CA VAL A 158 32.62 -35.31 -38.90
C VAL A 158 33.84 -35.17 -39.81
N TRP A 159 33.80 -34.23 -40.75
CA TRP A 159 34.94 -33.93 -41.63
C TRP A 159 36.16 -33.43 -40.85
N ALA A 160 35.95 -32.52 -39.90
CA ALA A 160 36.98 -32.00 -39.01
C ALA A 160 37.61 -33.12 -38.18
N LEU A 161 36.77 -33.98 -37.58
CA LEU A 161 37.22 -35.09 -36.75
C LEU A 161 38.03 -36.11 -37.56
N ALA A 162 37.54 -36.51 -38.74
CA ALA A 162 38.27 -37.42 -39.62
C ALA A 162 39.62 -36.83 -40.03
N THR A 163 39.64 -35.56 -40.43
CA THR A 163 40.88 -34.84 -40.78
C THR A 163 41.85 -34.81 -39.60
N ALA A 164 41.34 -34.59 -38.38
CA ALA A 164 42.16 -34.54 -37.18
C ALA A 164 42.75 -35.91 -36.81
N VAL A 165 41.98 -36.99 -36.94
CA VAL A 165 42.43 -38.37 -36.70
C VAL A 165 43.55 -38.75 -37.68
N GLU A 166 43.37 -38.44 -38.96
CA GLU A 166 44.39 -38.69 -40.00
C GLU A 166 45.68 -37.90 -39.72
N LYS A 167 45.57 -36.60 -39.41
CA LYS A 167 46.73 -35.76 -39.07
C LYS A 167 47.40 -36.18 -37.76
N ALA A 168 46.66 -36.75 -36.82
CA ALA A 168 47.21 -37.25 -35.56
C ALA A 168 48.02 -38.54 -35.75
N GLY A 169 47.81 -39.28 -36.84
CA GLY A 169 48.57 -40.50 -37.16
C GLY A 169 48.40 -41.59 -36.09
N ILE A 170 47.15 -41.91 -35.75
CA ILE A 170 46.81 -42.86 -34.69
C ILE A 170 47.07 -44.29 -35.19
N VAL A 171 48.26 -44.82 -34.92
CA VAL A 171 48.62 -46.17 -35.39
C VAL A 171 48.40 -47.26 -34.34
N HIS A 172 48.49 -47.02 -33.04
CA HIS A 172 48.10 -47.95 -31.96
C HIS A 172 47.93 -47.13 -30.67
N SER A 173 46.76 -47.12 -30.02
CA SER A 173 46.53 -46.35 -28.77
C SER A 173 46.60 -47.24 -27.53
N SER A 174 47.63 -47.04 -26.70
CA SER A 174 47.67 -47.48 -25.30
C SER A 174 46.79 -46.57 -24.45
N PHE A 175 45.93 -47.16 -23.62
CA PHE A 175 45.22 -46.45 -22.56
C PHE A 175 46.01 -46.62 -21.26
N LEU A 176 46.28 -45.52 -20.54
CA LEU A 176 46.86 -45.59 -19.21
C LEU A 176 45.85 -46.23 -18.26
N LYS A 177 45.99 -47.53 -17.98
CA LYS A 177 45.16 -48.23 -16.97
C LYS A 177 45.39 -47.59 -15.60
N GLN A 178 44.40 -46.90 -15.07
CA GLN A 178 44.34 -46.62 -13.64
C GLN A 178 43.83 -47.87 -12.92
N ASN A 179 44.44 -48.19 -11.77
CA ASN A 179 44.02 -49.28 -10.89
C ASN A 179 42.67 -48.91 -10.25
N ALA A 180 41.58 -49.13 -10.97
CA ALA A 180 40.23 -48.99 -10.42
C ALA A 180 39.84 -50.28 -9.71
N SER A 181 39.49 -50.16 -8.43
CA SER A 181 38.90 -51.22 -7.62
C SER A 181 37.57 -51.67 -8.22
N ASN A 182 37.35 -52.98 -8.24
CA ASN A 182 36.16 -53.64 -8.76
C ASN A 182 34.86 -53.16 -8.10
N SER A 183 34.16 -52.21 -8.70
CA SER A 183 32.69 -52.16 -8.63
C SER A 183 32.12 -51.18 -9.67
N ASN A 184 31.27 -51.72 -10.54
CA ASN A 184 30.26 -51.06 -11.38
C ASN A 184 30.67 -49.81 -12.19
N VAL A 185 30.91 -50.02 -13.49
CA VAL A 185 31.01 -49.05 -14.61
C VAL A 185 31.26 -47.61 -14.14
N ASP A 186 32.43 -47.42 -13.54
CA ASP A 186 32.86 -46.10 -13.15
C ASP A 186 33.46 -45.43 -14.40
N LEU A 187 32.89 -44.30 -14.84
CA LEU A 187 33.47 -43.50 -15.92
C LEU A 187 34.91 -43.05 -15.54
N ALA A 188 35.24 -43.06 -14.24
CA ALA A 188 36.59 -42.85 -13.73
C ALA A 188 37.57 -44.02 -14.01
N GLY A 189 37.09 -45.19 -14.42
CA GLY A 189 37.91 -46.34 -14.84
C GLY A 189 38.37 -46.29 -16.30
N LEU A 190 37.85 -45.35 -17.11
CA LEU A 190 38.35 -45.09 -18.47
C LEU A 190 39.75 -44.49 -18.36
N GLY A 191 40.76 -45.33 -18.57
CA GLY A 191 42.14 -44.90 -18.65
C GLY A 191 42.32 -43.72 -19.61
N ILE A 192 43.18 -42.77 -19.25
CA ILE A 192 43.46 -41.63 -20.12
C ILE A 192 44.24 -42.13 -21.34
N SER A 193 43.73 -41.88 -22.55
CA SER A 193 44.45 -42.20 -23.78
C SER A 193 45.71 -41.34 -23.88
N GLU A 194 46.87 -41.96 -24.05
CA GLU A 194 48.13 -41.22 -24.30
C GLU A 194 48.07 -40.38 -25.58
N MET A 195 47.18 -40.76 -26.50
CA MET A 195 46.94 -40.07 -27.76
C MET A 195 45.97 -38.89 -27.61
N GLY A 196 45.26 -38.77 -26.48
CA GLY A 196 44.17 -37.81 -26.29
C GLY A 196 44.64 -36.36 -26.39
N SER A 197 45.80 -36.03 -25.82
CA SER A 197 46.39 -34.68 -25.89
C SER A 197 46.81 -34.31 -27.32
N ARG A 198 47.39 -35.28 -28.06
CA ARG A 198 47.77 -35.11 -29.47
C ARG A 198 46.54 -34.90 -30.34
N LEU A 199 45.53 -35.77 -30.23
CA LEU A 199 44.27 -35.66 -30.97
C LEU A 199 43.57 -34.33 -30.65
N ARG A 200 43.49 -33.94 -29.38
CA ARG A 200 42.91 -32.65 -28.96
C ARG A 200 43.64 -31.48 -29.63
N ASN A 201 44.97 -31.47 -29.60
CA ASN A 201 45.76 -30.42 -30.25
C ASN A 201 45.56 -30.40 -31.76
N THR A 202 45.44 -31.56 -32.40
CA THR A 202 45.16 -31.66 -33.84
C THR A 202 43.74 -31.19 -34.19
N ILE A 203 42.74 -31.49 -33.37
CA ILE A 203 41.37 -30.95 -33.52
C ILE A 203 41.41 -29.43 -33.46
N LEU A 204 42.04 -28.86 -32.42
CA LEU A 204 42.13 -27.41 -32.22
C LEU A 204 42.89 -26.67 -33.34
N THR A 205 43.80 -27.34 -34.04
CA THR A 205 44.60 -26.75 -35.13
C THR A 205 44.04 -27.06 -36.52
N THR A 206 42.97 -27.85 -36.62
CA THR A 206 42.37 -28.21 -37.91
C THR A 206 41.64 -27.02 -38.51
N LYS A 207 42.05 -26.67 -39.74
CA LYS A 207 41.44 -25.61 -40.56
C LYS A 207 41.16 -26.17 -41.95
N PHE A 208 39.95 -25.94 -42.46
CA PHE A 208 39.55 -26.32 -43.81
C PHE A 208 38.31 -25.51 -44.23
N GLN A 209 37.98 -25.54 -45.51
CA GLN A 209 36.73 -24.98 -46.02
C GLN A 209 35.68 -26.09 -46.08
N GLY A 210 34.68 -26.01 -45.20
CA GLY A 210 33.56 -26.95 -45.10
C GLY A 210 32.35 -26.50 -45.92
N LEU A 211 31.20 -27.13 -45.66
CA LEU A 211 29.91 -26.76 -46.25
C LEU A 211 29.31 -25.50 -45.63
N SER A 212 29.56 -25.25 -44.35
CA SER A 212 29.08 -24.07 -43.61
C SER A 212 30.00 -22.84 -43.75
N GLY A 213 31.15 -22.98 -44.42
CA GLY A 213 32.13 -21.91 -44.60
C GLY A 213 33.53 -22.33 -44.17
N ASN A 214 34.34 -21.37 -43.71
CA ASN A 214 35.67 -21.67 -43.19
C ASN A 214 35.56 -22.27 -41.78
N PHE A 215 35.97 -23.53 -41.64
CA PHE A 215 36.07 -24.18 -40.34
C PHE A 215 37.41 -23.83 -39.68
N SER A 216 37.32 -23.22 -38.51
CA SER A 216 38.47 -22.77 -37.72
C SER A 216 38.04 -22.73 -36.25
N LEU A 217 38.83 -23.33 -35.35
CA LEU A 217 38.56 -23.28 -33.92
C LEU A 217 39.45 -22.24 -33.25
N VAL A 218 38.85 -21.24 -32.60
CA VAL A 218 39.53 -20.22 -31.81
C VAL A 218 39.24 -20.49 -30.34
N LYS A 219 40.28 -20.80 -29.54
CA LYS A 219 40.14 -21.20 -28.12
C LYS A 219 39.23 -22.41 -27.86
N GLY A 220 38.97 -23.24 -28.88
CA GLY A 220 38.11 -24.41 -28.77
C GLY A 220 36.65 -24.18 -29.22
N GLU A 221 36.31 -22.97 -29.65
CA GLU A 221 35.01 -22.63 -30.22
C GLU A 221 35.12 -22.39 -31.72
N LEU A 222 34.04 -22.66 -32.47
CA LEU A 222 33.97 -22.34 -33.90
C LEU A 222 34.09 -20.84 -34.10
N GLU A 223 34.94 -20.41 -35.04
CA GLU A 223 35.09 -19.02 -35.40
C GLU A 223 33.71 -18.42 -35.75
N PRO A 224 33.29 -17.29 -35.12
CA PRO A 224 31.96 -16.74 -35.30
C PRO A 224 31.67 -16.45 -36.77
N SER A 225 30.56 -16.97 -37.29
CA SER A 225 30.09 -16.66 -38.64
C SER A 225 29.60 -15.21 -38.72
N ASP A 226 29.69 -14.63 -39.91
CA ASP A 226 28.93 -13.42 -40.22
C ASP A 226 27.43 -13.71 -40.13
N PHE A 227 26.60 -12.73 -39.80
CA PHE A 227 25.16 -12.93 -39.63
C PHE A 227 24.35 -12.33 -40.78
N GLU A 228 23.31 -13.06 -41.17
CA GLU A 228 22.22 -12.63 -42.04
C GLU A 228 21.05 -12.16 -41.18
N LEU A 229 20.54 -10.95 -41.44
CA LEU A 229 19.31 -10.44 -40.85
C LEU A 229 18.20 -10.49 -41.89
N PHE A 230 17.08 -11.10 -41.53
CA PHE A 230 15.93 -11.25 -42.42
C PHE A 230 14.63 -10.80 -41.76
N ASN A 231 13.65 -10.47 -42.58
CA ASN A 231 12.30 -10.09 -42.17
C ASN A 231 11.30 -11.00 -42.91
N VAL A 232 10.36 -11.60 -42.18
CA VAL A 232 9.36 -12.51 -42.74
C VAL A 232 8.25 -11.72 -43.45
N MET A 233 8.09 -11.94 -44.74
CA MET A 233 7.07 -11.32 -45.59
C MET A 233 6.24 -12.37 -46.34
N GLY A 234 5.07 -12.68 -45.79
CA GLY A 234 4.11 -13.66 -46.26
C GLY A 234 4.80 -15.02 -46.32
N ASN A 235 4.80 -15.60 -47.50
CA ASN A 235 5.48 -16.85 -47.79
C ASN A 235 6.96 -16.69 -48.21
N THR A 236 7.59 -15.53 -47.96
CA THR A 236 9.00 -15.28 -48.29
C THR A 236 9.79 -14.65 -47.15
N GLU A 237 11.09 -14.94 -47.08
CA GLU A 237 12.03 -14.22 -46.22
C GLU A 237 12.70 -13.10 -47.02
N ARG A 238 12.69 -11.87 -46.49
CA ARG A 238 13.37 -10.72 -47.07
C ARG A 238 14.64 -10.42 -46.27
N ILE A 239 15.80 -10.56 -46.89
CA ILE A 239 17.07 -10.16 -46.27
C ILE A 239 17.12 -8.63 -46.14
N ILE A 240 17.19 -8.16 -44.89
CA ILE A 240 17.27 -6.73 -44.56
C ILE A 240 18.71 -6.23 -44.51
N GLY A 241 19.67 -7.11 -44.25
CA GLY A 241 21.09 -6.82 -44.28
C GLY A 241 21.93 -7.89 -43.61
N TYR A 242 23.19 -7.57 -43.37
CA TYR A 242 24.20 -8.46 -42.80
C TYR A 242 24.93 -7.76 -41.67
N TRP A 243 25.42 -8.56 -40.72
CA TRP A 243 26.33 -8.09 -39.69
C TRP A 243 27.64 -8.86 -39.77
N THR A 244 28.75 -8.12 -39.80
CA THR A 244 30.11 -8.71 -39.80
C THR A 244 30.93 -8.09 -38.69
N ARG A 245 31.90 -8.85 -38.16
CA ARG A 245 32.78 -8.36 -37.08
C ARG A 245 33.59 -7.11 -37.49
N GLN A 246 33.91 -6.98 -38.77
CA GLN A 246 34.80 -5.94 -39.28
C GLN A 246 34.04 -4.65 -39.62
N LYS A 247 32.80 -4.75 -40.14
CA LYS A 247 32.04 -3.59 -40.64
C LYS A 247 30.80 -3.23 -39.80
N GLY A 248 30.36 -4.10 -38.87
CA GLY A 248 29.09 -3.91 -38.19
C GLY A 248 27.93 -4.21 -39.15
N PHE A 249 26.90 -3.35 -39.18
CA PHE A 249 25.74 -3.51 -40.07
C PHE A 249 26.04 -3.03 -41.50
N SER A 250 25.67 -3.85 -42.48
CA SER A 250 25.83 -3.57 -43.90
C SER A 250 24.66 -4.10 -44.72
N GLN A 251 24.30 -3.41 -45.80
CA GLN A 251 23.22 -3.85 -46.68
C GLN A 251 23.65 -5.01 -47.59
N ASP A 252 24.91 -5.02 -48.03
CA ASP A 252 25.51 -6.03 -48.90
C ASP A 252 26.90 -6.45 -48.38
N LEU A 253 27.17 -7.76 -48.40
CA LEU A 253 28.48 -8.32 -48.01
C LEU A 253 29.63 -7.91 -48.96
N ASN A 254 29.31 -7.68 -50.24
CA ASN A 254 30.29 -7.37 -51.30
C ASN A 254 30.59 -5.87 -51.46
N ASP A 255 30.11 -5.00 -50.56
CA ASP A 255 30.45 -3.58 -50.65
C ASP A 255 31.96 -3.40 -50.39
N THR A 256 32.69 -3.09 -51.46
CA THR A 256 34.15 -2.90 -51.48
C THR A 256 34.57 -1.53 -50.95
N ARG A 257 33.61 -0.67 -50.61
CA ARG A 257 33.91 0.59 -49.92
C ARG A 257 34.49 0.28 -48.54
N LYS A 258 35.66 0.87 -48.25
CA LYS A 258 36.26 0.87 -46.91
C LYS A 258 35.43 1.78 -46.01
N GLU A 259 34.28 1.31 -45.57
CA GLU A 259 33.47 2.01 -44.57
C GLU A 259 33.96 1.66 -43.16
N GLU A 260 33.93 2.64 -42.26
CA GLU A 260 34.18 2.45 -40.82
C GLU A 260 33.11 1.55 -40.20
N TYR A 261 33.46 0.90 -39.08
CA TYR A 261 32.53 0.09 -38.30
C TYR A 261 31.30 0.92 -37.91
N SER A 262 30.11 0.48 -38.33
CA SER A 262 28.86 1.20 -38.07
C SER A 262 27.80 0.32 -37.44
N THR A 263 27.13 0.86 -36.42
CA THR A 263 25.95 0.27 -35.76
C THR A 263 24.65 0.98 -36.14
N SER A 264 24.67 1.89 -37.12
CA SER A 264 23.48 2.65 -37.51
C SER A 264 22.45 1.77 -38.22
N LYS A 265 21.17 1.91 -37.84
CA LYS A 265 20.03 1.29 -38.52
C LYS A 265 19.90 1.70 -39.99
N ASP A 266 20.44 2.86 -40.37
CA ASP A 266 20.30 3.42 -41.72
C ASP A 266 21.10 2.62 -42.77
N LYS A 267 21.96 1.70 -42.30
CA LYS A 267 22.71 0.74 -43.13
C LYS A 267 21.93 -0.55 -43.42
N LEU A 268 20.74 -0.71 -42.85
CA LEU A 268 19.84 -1.84 -43.07
C LEU A 268 18.63 -1.41 -43.90
N LYS A 269 18.07 -2.34 -44.68
CA LYS A 269 16.77 -2.11 -45.33
C LYS A 269 15.70 -1.99 -44.24
N GLN A 270 14.75 -1.09 -44.47
CA GLN A 270 13.66 -0.85 -43.54
C GLN A 270 12.83 -2.13 -43.34
N PRO A 271 12.65 -2.60 -42.09
CA PRO A 271 11.82 -3.77 -41.80
C PRO A 271 10.34 -3.45 -42.01
N ILE A 272 9.57 -4.48 -42.34
CA ILE A 272 8.10 -4.43 -42.32
C ILE A 272 7.65 -5.08 -41.04
N TRP A 273 6.78 -4.40 -40.29
CA TRP A 273 6.24 -4.89 -39.03
C TRP A 273 4.95 -5.67 -39.27
N PRO A 274 4.50 -6.47 -38.28
CA PRO A 274 3.19 -7.11 -38.32
C PRO A 274 2.08 -6.12 -38.71
N GLY A 275 1.14 -6.56 -39.56
CA GLY A 275 0.13 -5.69 -40.15
C GLY A 275 0.55 -4.94 -41.43
N TYR A 276 1.71 -5.26 -42.02
CA TYR A 276 2.24 -4.65 -43.25
C TYR A 276 2.58 -3.16 -43.12
N THR A 277 2.82 -2.69 -41.90
CA THR A 277 3.25 -1.31 -41.65
C THR A 277 4.78 -1.19 -41.69
N ILE A 278 5.25 -0.01 -42.09
CA ILE A 278 6.67 0.35 -42.06
C ILE A 278 6.97 1.19 -40.80
N GLU A 279 5.92 1.67 -40.14
CA GLU A 279 6.03 2.45 -38.91
C GLU A 279 6.32 1.54 -37.71
N PRO A 280 7.31 1.88 -36.87
CA PRO A 280 7.60 1.11 -35.68
C PRO A 280 6.43 1.14 -34.68
N PRO A 281 6.34 0.16 -33.75
CA PRO A 281 5.35 0.16 -32.68
C PRO A 281 5.20 1.52 -31.99
N ALA A 282 3.96 2.03 -31.96
CA ALA A 282 3.66 3.32 -31.38
C ALA A 282 3.82 3.31 -29.84
N LYS A 283 4.17 4.46 -29.28
CA LYS A 283 4.17 4.67 -27.82
C LYS A 283 2.73 4.61 -27.31
N LEU A 284 2.53 4.06 -26.11
CA LEU A 284 1.23 4.02 -25.45
C LEU A 284 0.74 5.46 -25.19
N ARG A 285 -0.39 5.83 -25.80
CA ARG A 285 -1.00 7.17 -25.60
C ARG A 285 -1.85 7.14 -24.34
N ILE A 286 -1.35 7.75 -23.28
CA ILE A 286 -2.00 7.77 -21.98
C ILE A 286 -2.77 9.09 -21.83
N GLY A 287 -4.10 9.02 -21.77
CA GLY A 287 -4.95 10.15 -21.43
C GLY A 287 -4.81 10.51 -19.96
N VAL A 288 -4.65 11.80 -19.66
CA VAL A 288 -4.55 12.32 -18.29
C VAL A 288 -5.65 13.36 -18.08
N PRO A 289 -6.51 13.23 -17.05
CA PRO A 289 -7.54 14.24 -16.78
C PRO A 289 -6.90 15.55 -16.33
N ILE A 290 -7.57 16.68 -16.58
CA ILE A 290 -7.13 17.98 -16.03
C ILE A 290 -8.10 18.40 -14.95
N ARG A 291 -7.56 18.66 -13.77
CA ARG A 291 -8.32 19.14 -12.63
C ARG A 291 -7.64 20.35 -12.00
N LYS A 292 -8.45 21.32 -11.59
CA LYS A 292 -8.00 22.49 -10.81
C LYS A 292 -8.11 22.27 -9.30
N ALA A 293 -8.75 21.19 -8.89
CA ALA A 293 -8.99 20.86 -7.50
C ALA A 293 -8.30 19.54 -7.16
N PHE A 294 -7.84 19.41 -5.92
CA PHE A 294 -7.12 18.23 -5.44
C PHE A 294 -5.85 17.96 -6.28
N GLU A 295 -5.04 19.01 -6.48
CA GLU A 295 -3.79 18.96 -7.27
C GLU A 295 -2.76 17.96 -6.70
N GLU A 296 -2.92 17.55 -5.44
CA GLU A 296 -2.13 16.51 -4.79
C GLU A 296 -2.26 15.17 -5.52
N PHE A 297 -3.44 14.86 -6.05
CA PHE A 297 -3.68 13.62 -6.79
C PHE A 297 -3.18 13.72 -8.23
N LEU A 298 -3.41 14.87 -8.88
CA LEU A 298 -3.01 15.11 -10.26
C LEU A 298 -2.89 16.60 -10.56
N LYS A 299 -1.73 17.01 -11.07
CA LYS A 299 -1.38 18.37 -11.43
C LYS A 299 -0.75 18.44 -12.81
N VAL A 300 -1.23 19.36 -13.64
CA VAL A 300 -0.72 19.59 -15.00
C VAL A 300 -0.27 21.04 -15.12
N GLU A 301 1.05 21.25 -15.21
CA GLU A 301 1.66 22.58 -15.26
C GLU A 301 2.33 22.86 -16.61
N TRP A 302 2.14 24.09 -17.11
CA TRP A 302 2.76 24.55 -18.34
C TRP A 302 3.89 25.52 -18.02
N HIS A 303 5.12 25.07 -18.23
CA HIS A 303 6.29 25.93 -18.14
C HIS A 303 6.44 26.71 -19.46
N SER A 304 6.72 28.01 -19.37
CA SER A 304 6.56 29.00 -20.44
C SER A 304 7.34 28.76 -21.74
N ASN A 305 8.22 27.75 -21.80
CA ASN A 305 9.06 27.45 -22.95
C ASN A 305 8.90 26.02 -23.53
N THR A 306 7.96 25.20 -23.04
CA THR A 306 7.76 23.82 -23.54
C THR A 306 6.39 23.61 -24.18
N ILE A 307 6.37 22.92 -25.33
CA ILE A 307 5.14 22.44 -25.99
C ILE A 307 4.47 21.31 -25.19
N LYS A 308 5.23 20.65 -24.29
CA LYS A 308 4.73 19.58 -23.42
C LYS A 308 4.54 20.09 -21.98
N PRO A 309 3.43 19.75 -21.32
CA PRO A 309 3.24 20.07 -19.91
C PRO A 309 4.05 19.14 -19.00
N SER A 310 4.39 19.64 -17.82
CA SER A 310 4.84 18.83 -16.70
C SER A 310 3.62 18.23 -16.02
N ILE A 311 3.60 16.91 -15.86
CA ILE A 311 2.50 16.17 -15.24
C ILE A 311 3.05 15.51 -13.98
N SER A 312 2.43 15.80 -12.84
CA SER A 312 2.83 15.31 -11.52
C SER A 312 1.61 15.02 -10.66
N GLY A 313 1.78 14.35 -9.51
CA GLY A 313 0.70 14.03 -8.58
C GLY A 313 0.78 12.60 -8.10
N PHE A 314 0.04 12.28 -7.03
CA PHE A 314 0.00 10.95 -6.43
C PHE A 314 -0.25 9.84 -7.46
N SER A 315 -1.29 9.97 -8.29
CA SER A 315 -1.65 8.95 -9.29
C SER A 315 -0.57 8.74 -10.36
N ILE A 316 0.18 9.78 -10.68
CA ILE A 316 1.26 9.74 -11.67
C ILE A 316 2.49 9.07 -11.09
N ASP A 317 2.88 9.42 -9.87
CA ASP A 317 4.01 8.80 -9.20
C ASP A 317 3.74 7.32 -8.90
N VAL A 318 2.50 6.96 -8.55
CA VAL A 318 2.07 5.55 -8.46
C VAL A 318 2.24 4.86 -9.81
N PHE A 319 1.78 5.46 -10.91
CA PHE A 319 1.95 4.87 -12.25
C PHE A 319 3.42 4.71 -12.63
N LEU A 320 4.28 5.69 -12.32
CA LEU A 320 5.73 5.62 -12.57
C LEU A 320 6.38 4.50 -11.75
N ALA A 321 6.04 4.38 -10.46
CA ALA A 321 6.53 3.30 -9.61
C ALA A 321 6.06 1.93 -10.11
N VAL A 322 4.80 1.83 -10.56
CA VAL A 322 4.24 0.62 -11.16
C VAL A 322 4.96 0.27 -12.45
N LYS A 323 5.23 1.25 -13.32
CA LYS A 323 6.01 1.07 -14.55
C LYS A 323 7.43 0.60 -14.24
N ASP A 324 8.07 1.15 -13.22
CA ASP A 324 9.43 0.73 -12.81
C ASP A 324 9.44 -0.67 -12.17
N ALA A 325 8.30 -1.13 -11.65
CA ALA A 325 8.10 -2.49 -11.16
C ALA A 325 7.68 -3.48 -12.25
N LEU A 326 7.32 -3.03 -13.46
CA LEU A 326 7.09 -3.92 -14.59
C LEU A 326 8.41 -4.51 -15.04
N HIS A 327 8.38 -5.79 -15.40
CA HIS A 327 9.56 -6.44 -15.93
C HIS A 327 9.94 -5.81 -17.28
N PHE A 328 8.97 -5.56 -18.17
CA PHE A 328 9.20 -4.93 -19.47
C PHE A 328 9.04 -3.40 -19.43
N PRO A 329 9.78 -2.63 -20.25
CA PRO A 329 9.58 -1.21 -20.39
C PRO A 329 8.39 -0.95 -21.31
N LEU A 330 7.56 -0.04 -20.83
CA LEU A 330 6.37 0.40 -21.52
C LEU A 330 6.68 1.80 -22.06
N PRO A 331 6.96 2.00 -23.37
CA PRO A 331 7.12 3.33 -23.92
C PRO A 331 5.75 4.02 -23.93
N TYR A 332 5.66 5.20 -23.32
CA TYR A 332 4.39 5.93 -23.19
C TYR A 332 4.56 7.41 -23.48
N GLU A 333 3.45 8.06 -23.73
CA GLU A 333 3.33 9.51 -23.77
C GLU A 333 2.04 9.94 -23.05
N PHE A 334 2.17 10.88 -22.12
CA PHE A 334 1.01 11.48 -21.47
C PHE A 334 0.41 12.58 -22.35
N ILE A 335 -0.89 12.50 -22.54
CA ILE A 335 -1.68 13.45 -23.33
C ILE A 335 -2.81 13.99 -22.42
N PRO A 336 -2.72 15.25 -21.98
CA PRO A 336 -3.77 15.86 -21.18
C PRO A 336 -5.08 15.98 -21.95
N TYR A 337 -6.19 15.69 -21.29
CA TYR A 337 -7.52 15.82 -21.87
C TYR A 337 -8.04 17.26 -21.77
N MET A 338 -7.69 18.09 -22.76
CA MET A 338 -7.99 19.53 -22.76
C MET A 338 -8.73 20.06 -23.99
N ASN A 339 -9.41 21.19 -23.77
CA ASN A 339 -9.94 22.10 -24.77
C ASN A 339 -8.86 23.05 -25.32
N THR A 340 -9.23 23.86 -26.32
CA THR A 340 -8.37 24.90 -26.91
C THR A 340 -7.83 25.89 -25.86
N ASP A 341 -8.58 26.12 -24.78
CA ASP A 341 -8.23 27.03 -23.69
C ASP A 341 -7.43 26.36 -22.55
N ARG A 342 -6.89 25.15 -22.77
CA ARG A 342 -6.13 24.35 -21.79
C ARG A 342 -6.92 24.01 -20.50
N GLN A 343 -8.24 24.01 -20.58
CA GLN A 343 -9.14 23.51 -19.53
C GLN A 343 -9.59 22.09 -19.83
N SER A 344 -10.13 21.37 -18.84
CA SER A 344 -10.65 20.01 -19.04
C SER A 344 -11.66 19.95 -20.19
N ASN A 345 -11.53 18.96 -21.07
CA ASN A 345 -12.42 18.72 -22.22
C ASN A 345 -13.66 17.86 -21.85
N GLY A 346 -14.15 17.98 -20.61
CA GLY A 346 -15.34 17.26 -20.15
C GLY A 346 -15.13 16.43 -18.88
N THR A 347 -15.92 15.36 -18.74
CA THR A 347 -15.99 14.48 -17.57
C THR A 347 -15.08 13.25 -17.69
N TYR A 348 -14.86 12.53 -16.59
CA TYR A 348 -14.12 11.26 -16.59
C TYR A 348 -14.77 10.21 -17.50
N ASP A 349 -16.09 10.18 -17.56
CA ASP A 349 -16.82 9.21 -18.40
C ASP A 349 -16.54 9.50 -19.89
N GLU A 350 -16.51 10.76 -20.29
CA GLU A 350 -16.16 11.18 -21.65
C GLU A 350 -14.69 10.92 -21.99
N LEU A 351 -13.78 11.11 -21.03
CA LEU A 351 -12.35 10.77 -21.17
C LEU A 351 -12.17 9.27 -21.38
N LEU A 352 -12.81 8.44 -20.55
CA LEU A 352 -12.75 6.98 -20.71
C LEU A 352 -13.39 6.53 -22.03
N TYR A 353 -14.44 7.22 -22.49
CA TYR A 353 -15.03 6.94 -23.80
C TYR A 353 -14.05 7.20 -24.96
N GLN A 354 -13.07 8.10 -24.80
CA GLN A 354 -12.02 8.31 -25.80
C GLN A 354 -11.11 7.08 -25.99
N ILE A 355 -11.03 6.18 -25.01
CA ILE A 355 -10.35 4.88 -25.16
C ILE A 355 -11.11 4.01 -26.18
N LYS A 356 -12.45 4.01 -26.12
CA LYS A 356 -13.30 3.29 -27.08
C LYS A 356 -13.17 3.85 -28.50
N ILE A 357 -13.00 5.17 -28.64
CA ILE A 357 -12.75 5.86 -29.93
C ILE A 357 -11.29 5.69 -30.41
N GLN A 358 -10.44 5.00 -29.64
CA GLN A 358 -9.02 4.77 -29.95
C GLN A 358 -8.16 6.04 -30.05
N LYS A 359 -8.58 7.11 -29.38
CA LYS A 359 -7.78 8.34 -29.24
C LYS A 359 -6.69 8.17 -28.16
N TYR A 360 -7.02 7.44 -27.10
CA TYR A 360 -6.10 7.03 -26.05
C TYR A 360 -6.07 5.50 -25.95
N ASP A 361 -4.93 4.95 -25.56
CA ASP A 361 -4.77 3.51 -25.36
C ASP A 361 -4.97 3.12 -23.88
N ALA A 362 -4.72 4.07 -22.98
CA ALA A 362 -4.97 3.96 -21.55
C ALA A 362 -5.29 5.34 -20.95
N VAL A 363 -5.84 5.38 -19.73
CA VAL A 363 -6.05 6.58 -18.92
C VAL A 363 -5.44 6.37 -17.53
N VAL A 364 -4.63 7.33 -17.11
CA VAL A 364 -3.96 7.35 -15.81
C VAL A 364 -4.39 8.61 -15.05
N GLY A 365 -4.82 8.40 -13.81
CA GLY A 365 -5.29 9.45 -12.92
C GLY A 365 -6.11 8.86 -11.77
N ASP A 366 -6.71 9.73 -10.99
CA ASP A 366 -7.68 9.53 -9.91
C ASP A 366 -9.05 9.01 -10.42
N THR A 367 -9.04 8.02 -11.30
CA THR A 367 -10.25 7.48 -11.92
C THR A 367 -10.88 6.40 -11.04
N THR A 368 -12.03 6.72 -10.45
CA THR A 368 -12.80 5.76 -9.66
C THR A 368 -13.41 4.64 -10.53
N ILE A 369 -13.16 3.39 -10.13
CA ILE A 369 -13.71 2.19 -10.77
C ILE A 369 -15.19 2.06 -10.40
N VAL A 370 -16.06 2.03 -11.43
CA VAL A 370 -17.52 1.91 -11.30
C VAL A 370 -18.06 1.02 -12.41
N ALA A 371 -19.09 0.21 -12.11
CA ALA A 371 -19.67 -0.77 -13.04
C ALA A 371 -20.13 -0.18 -14.39
N ASN A 372 -20.58 1.08 -14.45
CA ASN A 372 -20.97 1.70 -15.72
C ASN A 372 -19.76 1.96 -16.63
N ARG A 373 -18.58 2.22 -16.06
CA ARG A 373 -17.34 2.48 -16.79
C ARG A 373 -16.74 1.17 -17.31
N SER A 374 -16.86 0.08 -16.56
CA SER A 374 -16.34 -1.24 -16.95
C SER A 374 -17.06 -1.87 -18.16
N LEU A 375 -18.11 -1.22 -18.69
CA LEU A 375 -18.79 -1.66 -19.92
C LEU A 375 -17.97 -1.40 -21.20
N TYR A 376 -17.00 -0.49 -21.16
CA TYR A 376 -16.25 -0.09 -22.36
C TYR A 376 -14.74 0.11 -22.13
N VAL A 377 -14.25 -0.06 -20.90
CA VAL A 377 -12.83 -0.08 -20.55
C VAL A 377 -12.57 -1.18 -19.52
N ASP A 378 -11.38 -1.74 -19.53
CA ASP A 378 -10.92 -2.65 -18.47
C ASP A 378 -10.06 -1.88 -17.47
N PHE A 379 -10.31 -2.08 -16.19
CA PHE A 379 -9.55 -1.46 -15.12
C PHE A 379 -8.50 -2.40 -14.56
N THR A 380 -7.40 -1.82 -14.09
CA THR A 380 -6.44 -2.51 -13.23
C THR A 380 -7.02 -2.72 -11.84
N LEU A 381 -6.33 -3.53 -11.03
CA LEU A 381 -6.58 -3.52 -9.58
C LEU A 381 -6.44 -2.09 -9.02
N PRO A 382 -7.25 -1.74 -8.02
CA PRO A 382 -7.23 -0.42 -7.44
C PRO A 382 -5.95 -0.18 -6.63
N TYR A 383 -5.45 1.05 -6.67
CA TYR A 383 -4.27 1.48 -5.92
C TYR A 383 -4.59 2.47 -4.79
N SER A 384 -5.87 2.82 -4.61
CA SER A 384 -6.33 3.71 -3.54
C SER A 384 -7.47 3.08 -2.75
N GLU A 385 -7.82 3.73 -1.65
CA GLU A 385 -9.00 3.36 -0.87
C GLU A 385 -10.30 3.46 -1.68
N SER A 386 -11.22 2.56 -1.33
CA SER A 386 -12.51 2.41 -1.95
C SER A 386 -13.60 3.08 -1.12
N GLY A 387 -14.55 3.70 -1.81
CA GLY A 387 -15.84 4.11 -1.26
C GLY A 387 -16.09 5.62 -1.26
N VAL A 388 -17.38 5.96 -1.22
CA VAL A 388 -17.90 7.32 -1.03
C VAL A 388 -18.46 7.42 0.38
N SER A 389 -18.16 8.51 1.08
CA SER A 389 -18.67 8.77 2.43
C SER A 389 -19.20 10.19 2.54
N MET A 390 -19.85 10.52 3.66
CA MET A 390 -20.24 11.89 3.96
C MET A 390 -19.38 12.51 5.06
N VAL A 391 -19.03 13.77 4.88
CA VAL A 391 -18.38 14.61 5.88
C VAL A 391 -19.37 15.65 6.40
N VAL A 392 -19.40 15.82 7.72
CA VAL A 392 -20.27 16.76 8.42
C VAL A 392 -19.47 17.56 9.44
N LEU A 393 -20.00 18.73 9.80
CA LEU A 393 -19.47 19.55 10.89
C LEU A 393 -19.66 18.83 12.23
N VAL A 394 -18.61 18.79 13.05
CA VAL A 394 -18.66 18.33 14.45
C VAL A 394 -19.33 19.43 15.27
N LYS A 395 -20.30 19.08 16.13
CA LYS A 395 -20.88 20.05 17.07
C LYS A 395 -19.80 20.48 18.07
N ASP A 396 -19.72 21.78 18.35
CA ASP A 396 -18.75 22.34 19.29
C ASP A 396 -18.73 21.56 20.62
N ASP A 397 -17.51 21.36 21.13
CA ASP A 397 -17.27 20.66 22.37
C ASP A 397 -18.01 21.35 23.52
N GLU A 398 -19.03 20.67 24.03
CA GLU A 398 -19.84 21.12 25.16
C GLU A 398 -19.08 21.12 26.48
N SER A 399 -17.77 20.80 26.48
CA SER A 399 -16.88 20.82 27.65
C SER A 399 -16.88 22.13 28.44
N LYS A 400 -17.31 23.25 27.84
CA LYS A 400 -17.49 24.55 28.51
C LYS A 400 -18.81 24.71 29.28
N ASN A 401 -19.70 23.72 29.26
CA ASN A 401 -20.95 23.77 30.00
C ASN A 401 -20.71 23.58 31.52
N PHE A 402 -20.96 24.64 32.30
CA PHE A 402 -20.81 24.70 33.77
C PHE A 402 -21.58 23.62 34.55
N TRP A 403 -22.57 22.98 33.90
CA TRP A 403 -23.49 21.99 34.46
C TRP A 403 -23.34 20.62 33.78
N ILE A 404 -22.17 20.30 33.22
CA ILE A 404 -21.98 19.08 32.42
C ILE A 404 -22.30 17.79 33.19
N PHE A 405 -22.13 17.80 34.51
CA PHE A 405 -22.41 16.66 35.39
C PHE A 405 -23.90 16.27 35.46
N LEU A 406 -24.83 17.16 35.08
CA LEU A 406 -26.28 16.86 35.07
C LEU A 406 -26.76 16.28 33.75
N LYS A 407 -26.03 16.48 32.65
CA LYS A 407 -26.41 16.01 31.30
C LYS A 407 -26.44 14.49 31.08
N PRO A 408 -25.66 13.64 31.78
CA PRO A 408 -25.66 12.20 31.54
C PRO A 408 -27.02 11.52 31.77
N LEU A 409 -27.89 12.14 32.57
CA LEU A 409 -29.20 11.62 32.95
C LEU A 409 -30.28 12.62 32.51
N SER A 410 -31.32 12.14 31.81
CA SER A 410 -32.46 12.98 31.45
C SER A 410 -33.25 13.39 32.70
N LEU A 411 -33.99 14.51 32.65
CA LEU A 411 -34.78 14.98 33.81
C LEU A 411 -35.78 13.92 34.29
N ASN A 412 -36.43 13.21 33.36
CA ASN A 412 -37.31 12.09 33.67
C ASN A 412 -36.58 10.96 34.40
N LEU A 413 -35.35 10.66 33.99
CA LEU A 413 -34.53 9.61 34.61
C LEU A 413 -34.01 10.06 35.98
N TRP A 414 -33.65 11.34 36.16
CA TRP A 414 -33.33 11.91 37.47
C TRP A 414 -34.50 11.78 38.46
N LEU A 415 -35.71 12.13 38.04
CA LEU A 415 -36.91 11.98 38.86
C LEU A 415 -37.22 10.52 39.17
N THR A 416 -37.10 9.64 38.17
CA THR A 416 -37.34 8.20 38.33
C THR A 416 -36.31 7.56 39.28
N THR A 417 -35.04 7.93 39.14
CA THR A 417 -33.96 7.46 40.02
C THR A 417 -34.17 7.98 41.45
N GLY A 418 -34.56 9.25 41.61
CA GLY A 418 -34.94 9.82 42.91
C GLY A 418 -36.13 9.08 43.56
N ALA A 419 -37.16 8.76 42.79
CA ALA A 419 -38.31 7.99 43.27
C ALA A 419 -37.91 6.55 43.64
N ALA A 420 -37.11 5.88 42.81
CA ALA A 420 -36.58 4.55 43.08
C ALA A 420 -35.73 4.53 44.36
N PHE A 421 -34.91 5.56 44.59
CA PHE A 421 -34.11 5.68 45.82
C PHE A 421 -34.95 5.78 47.09
N ILE A 422 -36.06 6.52 47.05
CA ILE A 422 -36.99 6.61 48.17
C ILE A 422 -37.64 5.26 48.43
N ILE A 423 -38.04 4.55 47.38
CA ILE A 423 -38.66 3.22 47.47
C ILE A 423 -37.68 2.19 48.02
N THR A 424 -36.47 2.10 47.49
CA THR A 424 -35.43 1.16 47.94
C THR A 424 -35.06 1.41 49.39
N GLY A 425 -34.90 2.66 49.79
CA GLY A 425 -34.64 3.01 51.18
C GLY A 425 -35.80 2.66 52.13
N LEU A 426 -37.06 2.80 51.67
CA LEU A 426 -38.24 2.37 52.43
C LEU A 426 -38.30 0.84 52.58
N VAL A 427 -37.97 0.10 51.52
CA VAL A 427 -37.90 -1.38 51.55
C VAL A 427 -36.84 -1.86 52.53
N ILE A 428 -35.64 -1.29 52.48
CA ILE A 428 -34.55 -1.61 53.41
C ILE A 428 -34.97 -1.28 54.85
N TRP A 429 -35.60 -0.12 55.08
CA TRP A 429 -36.09 0.26 56.39
C TRP A 429 -37.11 -0.77 56.93
N VAL A 430 -38.11 -1.20 56.15
CA VAL A 430 -39.09 -2.21 56.61
C VAL A 430 -38.43 -3.54 56.99
N LEU A 431 -37.45 -3.99 56.21
CA LEU A 431 -36.77 -5.27 56.42
C LEU A 431 -35.83 -5.24 57.63
N GLU A 432 -34.98 -4.21 57.74
CA GLU A 432 -33.96 -4.10 58.79
C GLU A 432 -34.52 -3.59 60.13
N HIS A 433 -35.61 -2.80 60.11
CA HIS A 433 -36.18 -2.21 61.33
C HIS A 433 -36.63 -3.25 62.38
N ARG A 434 -36.96 -4.47 61.94
CA ARG A 434 -37.36 -5.56 62.85
C ARG A 434 -36.18 -6.28 63.51
N VAL A 435 -34.99 -6.23 62.92
CA VAL A 435 -33.86 -7.11 63.29
C VAL A 435 -32.66 -6.33 63.82
N ASN A 436 -32.42 -5.13 63.30
CA ASN A 436 -31.21 -4.38 63.56
C ASN A 436 -31.46 -3.13 64.44
N ASN A 437 -30.75 -3.05 65.57
CA ASN A 437 -30.93 -1.98 66.55
C ASN A 437 -30.47 -0.60 66.07
N GLU A 438 -29.61 -0.52 65.03
CA GLU A 438 -29.19 0.76 64.44
C GLU A 438 -30.33 1.49 63.70
N PHE A 439 -31.36 0.75 63.24
CA PHE A 439 -32.55 1.31 62.58
C PHE A 439 -33.69 1.65 63.55
N ARG A 440 -33.41 1.73 64.87
CA ARG A 440 -34.36 2.18 65.91
C ARG A 440 -34.12 3.60 66.43
N GLY A 441 -33.20 4.37 65.82
CA GLY A 441 -32.92 5.75 66.20
C GLY A 441 -34.08 6.74 65.92
N PRO A 442 -34.01 8.00 66.40
CA PRO A 442 -35.00 9.03 66.12
C PRO A 442 -35.22 9.24 64.60
N PRO A 443 -36.44 9.60 64.14
CA PRO A 443 -36.83 9.59 62.73
C PRO A 443 -35.93 10.45 61.82
N LYS A 444 -35.24 11.46 62.38
CA LYS A 444 -34.27 12.30 61.66
C LYS A 444 -32.98 11.56 61.28
N GLN A 445 -32.52 10.60 62.07
CA GLN A 445 -31.30 9.82 61.78
C GLN A 445 -31.58 8.69 60.77
N GLN A 446 -32.78 8.10 60.82
CA GLN A 446 -33.19 7.03 59.90
C GLN A 446 -33.30 7.52 58.45
N LEU A 447 -33.81 8.75 58.25
CA LEU A 447 -33.83 9.41 56.95
C LEU A 447 -32.43 9.53 56.32
N GLY A 448 -31.40 9.77 57.13
CA GLY A 448 -30.01 9.84 56.66
C GLY A 448 -29.47 8.49 56.20
N LEU A 449 -29.76 7.42 56.94
CA LEU A 449 -29.33 6.05 56.60
C LEU A 449 -30.01 5.53 55.31
N ILE A 450 -31.29 5.84 55.11
CA ILE A 450 -32.07 5.52 53.90
C ILE A 450 -31.44 6.17 52.65
N LEU A 451 -31.04 7.43 52.76
CA LEU A 451 -30.42 8.17 51.65
C LEU A 451 -28.98 7.70 51.37
N TRP A 452 -28.23 7.31 52.40
CA TRP A 452 -26.85 6.86 52.29
C TRP A 452 -26.71 5.54 51.51
N PHE A 453 -27.51 4.52 51.85
CA PHE A 453 -27.46 3.22 51.15
C PHE A 453 -27.87 3.35 49.68
N SER A 454 -28.92 4.12 49.40
CA SER A 454 -29.36 4.46 48.06
C SER A 454 -28.24 5.15 47.25
N PHE A 455 -27.58 6.16 47.83
CA PHE A 455 -26.52 6.92 47.14
C PHE A 455 -25.29 6.04 46.77
N SER A 456 -24.94 5.05 47.60
CA SER A 456 -23.78 4.17 47.35
C SER A 456 -23.89 3.28 46.10
N THR A 457 -25.11 3.10 45.56
CA THR A 457 -25.36 2.27 44.38
C THR A 457 -25.19 3.00 43.03
N LEU A 458 -25.02 4.33 43.04
CA LEU A 458 -25.02 5.16 41.81
C LEU A 458 -23.65 5.31 41.11
N ALA A 459 -22.60 4.64 41.59
CA ALA A 459 -21.24 4.79 41.05
C ALA A 459 -20.99 3.92 39.81
N PHE A 460 -21.49 4.32 38.63
CA PHE A 460 -20.97 3.90 37.32
C PHE A 460 -21.07 5.09 36.36
N ALA A 461 -19.92 5.68 35.98
CA ALA A 461 -19.86 6.77 35.01
C ALA A 461 -19.41 6.25 33.64
N HIS A 462 -20.24 6.47 32.62
CA HIS A 462 -19.91 6.21 31.21
C HIS A 462 -19.09 7.37 30.61
N ILE A 463 -18.11 7.04 29.75
CA ILE A 463 -17.29 8.00 28.99
C ILE A 463 -18.10 8.61 27.82
N GLN A 464 -18.01 9.93 27.64
CA GLN A 464 -18.63 10.67 26.52
C GLN A 464 -17.86 10.48 25.19
N ARG A 465 -18.58 10.40 24.07
CA ARG A 465 -18.05 10.49 22.69
C ARG A 465 -18.59 11.75 22.01
N LEU A 466 -17.75 12.40 21.19
CA LEU A 466 -18.13 13.55 20.36
C LEU A 466 -19.35 13.21 19.48
N GLN A 467 -20.34 14.11 19.44
CA GLN A 467 -21.57 13.92 18.66
C GLN A 467 -21.49 14.68 17.33
N PRO A 468 -21.65 14.01 16.16
CA PRO A 468 -21.71 14.70 14.88
C PRO A 468 -23.02 15.49 14.72
N SER A 469 -23.03 16.49 13.84
CA SER A 469 -24.25 17.28 13.58
C SER A 469 -25.39 16.46 12.98
N PHE A 470 -25.07 15.46 12.16
CA PHE A 470 -26.01 14.50 11.56
C PHE A 470 -25.39 13.10 11.60
N VAL A 471 -26.19 12.08 11.94
CA VAL A 471 -25.72 10.68 12.05
C VAL A 471 -26.17 9.85 10.85
N ASP A 472 -27.37 10.12 10.31
CA ASP A 472 -27.99 9.31 9.25
C ASP A 472 -28.32 10.14 8.01
N VAL A 473 -27.99 9.60 6.83
CA VAL A 473 -28.34 10.15 5.53
C VAL A 473 -29.86 10.31 5.36
N LYS A 474 -30.64 9.43 6.01
CA LYS A 474 -32.11 9.51 6.01
C LYS A 474 -32.63 10.78 6.69
N GLU A 475 -31.97 11.23 7.74
CA GLU A 475 -32.34 12.47 8.46
C GLU A 475 -32.18 13.68 7.53
N ILE A 476 -31.06 13.75 6.82
CA ILE A 476 -30.76 14.80 5.85
C ILE A 476 -31.79 14.83 4.72
N LYS A 477 -32.15 13.64 4.22
CA LYS A 477 -33.14 13.48 3.15
C LYS A 477 -34.55 13.88 3.59
N ASN A 478 -35.02 13.38 4.74
CA ASN A 478 -36.38 13.63 5.22
C ASN A 478 -36.61 15.11 5.57
N ASN A 479 -35.57 15.78 6.08
CA ASN A 479 -35.63 17.21 6.42
C ASN A 479 -35.41 18.13 5.20
N GLY A 480 -35.11 17.58 4.03
CA GLY A 480 -34.96 18.32 2.79
C GLY A 480 -33.76 19.28 2.77
N TYR A 481 -32.69 18.94 3.48
CA TYR A 481 -31.46 19.74 3.56
C TYR A 481 -30.65 19.70 2.27
N PHE A 482 -29.85 20.75 2.05
CA PHE A 482 -28.94 20.81 0.90
C PHE A 482 -27.70 19.94 1.14
N VAL A 483 -27.28 19.23 0.11
CA VAL A 483 -26.12 18.33 0.14
C VAL A 483 -25.11 18.75 -0.92
N GLY A 484 -23.84 18.80 -0.52
CA GLY A 484 -22.72 19.11 -1.41
C GLY A 484 -22.13 17.85 -2.03
N TYR A 485 -21.58 17.99 -3.22
CA TYR A 485 -20.78 16.95 -3.88
C TYR A 485 -19.74 17.59 -4.80
N GLN A 486 -18.74 16.80 -5.17
CA GLN A 486 -17.68 17.24 -6.05
C GLN A 486 -18.19 17.45 -7.49
N ASN A 487 -17.88 18.60 -8.09
CA ASN A 487 -18.26 18.90 -9.46
C ASN A 487 -17.62 17.92 -10.46
N ALA A 488 -18.36 17.57 -11.51
CA ALA A 488 -18.01 16.55 -12.50
C ALA A 488 -17.68 15.15 -11.93
N SER A 489 -18.09 14.85 -10.69
CA SER A 489 -17.96 13.51 -10.08
C SER A 489 -19.20 12.65 -10.36
N PHE A 490 -18.99 11.33 -10.42
CA PHE A 490 -20.06 10.33 -10.52
C PHE A 490 -20.94 10.30 -9.25
N VAL A 491 -20.48 10.89 -8.14
CA VAL A 491 -21.22 11.00 -6.87
C VAL A 491 -22.58 11.67 -7.04
N LYS A 492 -22.73 12.60 -8.00
CA LYS A 492 -24.05 13.15 -8.36
C LYS A 492 -25.04 12.05 -8.77
N GLY A 493 -24.59 11.13 -9.63
CA GLY A 493 -25.37 10.00 -10.09
C GLY A 493 -25.70 9.03 -8.95
N LEU A 494 -24.77 8.82 -8.02
CA LEU A 494 -24.98 8.03 -6.80
C LEU A 494 -26.09 8.64 -5.92
N LEU A 495 -26.01 9.94 -5.64
CA LEU A 495 -26.96 10.67 -4.79
C LEU A 495 -28.38 10.63 -5.37
N ILE A 496 -28.52 10.77 -6.69
CA ILE A 496 -29.83 10.76 -7.36
C ILE A 496 -30.36 9.33 -7.50
N LYS A 497 -29.58 8.42 -8.10
CA LYS A 497 -30.08 7.09 -8.51
C LYS A 497 -30.16 6.09 -7.36
N GLN A 498 -29.19 6.09 -6.45
CA GLN A 498 -29.14 5.12 -5.35
C GLN A 498 -29.75 5.69 -4.06
N LEU A 499 -29.48 6.95 -3.76
CA LEU A 499 -29.96 7.58 -2.51
C LEU A 499 -31.28 8.34 -2.68
N GLY A 500 -31.70 8.62 -3.91
CA GLY A 500 -32.98 9.25 -4.21
C GLY A 500 -33.08 10.69 -3.70
N PHE A 501 -31.97 11.43 -3.72
CA PHE A 501 -32.00 12.87 -3.48
C PHE A 501 -32.59 13.61 -4.69
N ASN A 502 -33.33 14.69 -4.42
CA ASN A 502 -33.83 15.57 -5.46
C ASN A 502 -32.68 16.44 -5.98
N GLU A 503 -32.53 16.56 -7.30
CA GLU A 503 -31.45 17.32 -7.94
C GLU A 503 -31.42 18.79 -7.49
N SER A 504 -32.58 19.38 -7.22
CA SER A 504 -32.71 20.76 -6.69
C SER A 504 -32.06 20.98 -5.32
N LYS A 505 -31.75 19.91 -4.58
CA LYS A 505 -31.14 19.94 -3.25
C LYS A 505 -29.63 19.63 -3.28
N LEU A 506 -29.05 19.43 -4.46
CA LEU A 506 -27.65 19.10 -4.63
C LEU A 506 -26.85 20.32 -5.10
N LYS A 507 -25.72 20.60 -4.45
CA LYS A 507 -24.82 21.71 -4.81
C LYS A 507 -23.44 21.18 -5.23
N PRO A 508 -22.96 21.48 -6.45
CA PRO A 508 -21.63 21.10 -6.89
C PRO A 508 -20.58 22.06 -6.32
N TYR A 509 -19.43 21.52 -5.96
CA TYR A 509 -18.27 22.29 -5.47
C TYR A 509 -16.99 21.80 -6.13
N ASN A 510 -16.03 22.69 -6.35
CA ASN A 510 -14.78 22.35 -7.03
C ASN A 510 -13.66 22.10 -6.03
N THR A 511 -13.43 23.00 -5.06
CA THR A 511 -12.23 22.97 -4.20
C THR A 511 -12.55 22.59 -2.74
N PRO A 512 -11.57 22.09 -1.98
CA PRO A 512 -11.75 21.83 -0.55
C PRO A 512 -12.06 23.10 0.27
N GLU A 513 -11.70 24.29 -0.19
CA GLU A 513 -12.07 25.56 0.46
C GLU A 513 -13.56 25.85 0.32
N GLU A 514 -14.13 25.59 -0.86
CA GLU A 514 -15.58 25.71 -1.06
C GLU A 514 -16.33 24.72 -0.16
N TYR A 515 -15.76 23.53 0.10
CA TYR A 515 -16.34 22.55 1.03
C TYR A 515 -16.41 23.12 2.44
N HIS A 516 -15.31 23.74 2.87
CA HIS A 516 -15.18 24.37 4.17
C HIS A 516 -16.25 25.45 4.38
N GLU A 517 -16.35 26.40 3.45
CA GLU A 517 -17.32 27.49 3.50
C GLU A 517 -18.77 26.98 3.47
N ALA A 518 -19.05 26.00 2.63
CA ALA A 518 -20.39 25.44 2.49
C ALA A 518 -20.86 24.72 3.76
N LEU A 519 -19.99 23.96 4.41
CA LEU A 519 -20.31 23.27 5.67
C LEU A 519 -20.44 24.25 6.85
N LEU A 520 -19.67 25.35 6.87
CA LEU A 520 -19.79 26.37 7.92
C LEU A 520 -21.07 27.20 7.82
N ASN A 521 -21.46 27.59 6.60
CA ASN A 521 -22.69 28.34 6.39
C ASN A 521 -23.93 27.51 6.73
N GLY A 522 -23.84 26.18 6.60
CA GLY A 522 -24.93 25.26 6.92
C GLY A 522 -26.14 25.42 6.01
N THR A 523 -27.10 24.50 6.12
CA THR A 523 -28.25 24.43 5.20
C THR A 523 -29.17 25.67 5.24
N HIS A 524 -29.16 26.44 6.33
CA HIS A 524 -30.05 27.59 6.53
C HIS A 524 -29.49 28.90 5.97
N ASN A 525 -28.15 29.05 5.86
CA ASN A 525 -27.51 30.28 5.36
C ASN A 525 -26.90 30.09 3.96
N GLY A 526 -27.55 29.28 3.11
CA GLY A 526 -27.09 29.06 1.73
C GLY A 526 -25.95 28.06 1.57
N GLY A 527 -25.49 27.39 2.64
CA GLY A 527 -24.52 26.29 2.62
C GLY A 527 -25.16 24.90 2.41
N VAL A 528 -24.55 23.89 3.02
CA VAL A 528 -24.98 22.47 2.98
C VAL A 528 -24.91 21.81 4.36
N ALA A 529 -25.70 20.75 4.57
CA ALA A 529 -25.67 19.97 5.80
C ALA A 529 -24.53 18.94 5.82
N ALA A 530 -24.19 18.39 4.65
CA ALA A 530 -23.16 17.38 4.48
C ALA A 530 -22.56 17.47 3.08
N ILE A 531 -21.33 16.98 2.92
CA ILE A 531 -20.68 16.80 1.61
C ILE A 531 -20.40 15.32 1.40
N PHE A 532 -20.77 14.80 0.23
CA PHE A 532 -20.45 13.44 -0.18
C PHE A 532 -19.32 13.47 -1.19
N ASP A 533 -18.29 12.68 -0.94
CA ASP A 533 -17.13 12.58 -1.81
C ASP A 533 -16.42 11.24 -1.63
N GLU A 534 -15.52 10.90 -2.55
CA GLU A 534 -14.66 9.72 -2.41
C GLU A 534 -13.74 9.85 -1.17
N ILE A 535 -13.52 8.73 -0.47
CA ILE A 535 -12.76 8.72 0.79
C ILE A 535 -11.36 9.36 0.68
N PRO A 536 -10.55 9.14 -0.38
CA PRO A 536 -9.27 9.80 -0.53
C PRO A 536 -9.34 11.33 -0.48
N TYR A 537 -10.36 11.94 -1.11
CA TYR A 537 -10.57 13.39 -1.06
C TYR A 537 -11.02 13.87 0.32
N ILE A 538 -11.92 13.11 0.97
CA ILE A 538 -12.34 13.42 2.34
C ILE A 538 -11.16 13.35 3.30
N LYS A 539 -10.27 12.36 3.17
CA LYS A 539 -9.07 12.25 4.01
C LYS A 539 -8.15 13.46 3.84
N LEU A 540 -7.94 13.93 2.62
CA LEU A 540 -7.18 15.16 2.38
C LEU A 540 -7.87 16.37 3.03
N PHE A 541 -9.19 16.50 2.86
CA PHE A 541 -9.97 17.58 3.48
C PHE A 541 -9.91 17.53 5.02
N LEU A 542 -10.06 16.35 5.62
CA LEU A 542 -9.96 16.17 7.07
C LEU A 542 -8.55 16.41 7.59
N ALA A 543 -7.49 16.05 6.84
CA ALA A 543 -6.12 16.37 7.20
C ALA A 543 -5.87 17.88 7.24
N LYS A 544 -6.54 18.63 6.35
CA LYS A 544 -6.46 20.11 6.29
C LYS A 544 -7.22 20.82 7.42
N TYR A 545 -8.37 20.28 7.84
CA TYR A 545 -9.29 20.94 8.79
C TYR A 545 -9.50 20.21 10.14
N CYS A 546 -8.78 19.11 10.37
CA CYS A 546 -8.66 18.32 11.61
C CYS A 546 -9.99 18.09 12.36
N THR A 547 -10.18 18.75 13.51
CA THR A 547 -11.22 18.43 14.52
C THR A 547 -12.60 19.00 14.23
N ARG A 548 -12.73 19.90 13.24
CA ARG A 548 -13.99 20.58 12.94
C ARG A 548 -14.98 19.70 12.18
N TYR A 549 -14.49 18.65 11.53
CA TYR A 549 -15.27 17.80 10.66
C TYR A 549 -15.04 16.34 10.99
N THR A 550 -16.05 15.52 10.73
CA THR A 550 -15.94 14.07 10.89
C THR A 550 -16.66 13.37 9.76
N MET A 551 -16.12 12.23 9.36
CA MET A 551 -16.79 11.31 8.44
C MET A 551 -17.87 10.54 9.21
N VAL A 552 -19.08 10.46 8.65
CA VAL A 552 -20.25 9.83 9.31
C VAL A 552 -21.07 9.06 8.30
N GLY A 553 -21.89 8.13 8.77
CA GLY A 553 -22.81 7.36 7.91
C GLY A 553 -22.14 6.14 7.25
N PRO A 554 -22.90 5.40 6.43
CA PRO A 554 -22.39 4.23 5.73
C PRO A 554 -21.46 4.64 4.59
N THR A 555 -20.38 3.87 4.40
CA THR A 555 -19.54 3.97 3.20
C THR A 555 -20.22 3.25 2.03
N TYR A 556 -20.47 3.98 0.94
CA TYR A 556 -20.99 3.42 -0.30
C TYR A 556 -19.85 2.82 -1.09
N LYS A 557 -19.86 1.50 -1.24
CA LYS A 557 -18.74 0.74 -1.83
C LYS A 557 -18.53 1.09 -3.31
N THR A 558 -17.27 1.37 -3.64
CA THR A 558 -16.72 1.39 -5.01
C THR A 558 -15.49 0.48 -5.03
N ASP A 559 -14.66 0.46 -6.08
CA ASP A 559 -13.40 -0.30 -6.04
C ASP A 559 -12.18 0.59 -5.75
N GLY A 560 -12.34 1.92 -5.72
CA GLY A 560 -11.23 2.88 -5.55
C GLY A 560 -10.67 3.38 -6.88
N PHE A 561 -9.51 4.01 -6.88
CA PHE A 561 -8.86 4.51 -8.09
C PHE A 561 -8.10 3.40 -8.81
N GLY A 562 -8.28 3.32 -10.12
CA GLY A 562 -7.58 2.38 -10.99
C GLY A 562 -7.20 2.99 -12.33
N PHE A 563 -6.22 2.39 -13.00
CA PHE A 563 -5.87 2.77 -14.37
C PHE A 563 -6.81 2.08 -15.35
N ALA A 564 -7.23 2.78 -16.39
CA ALA A 564 -8.14 2.25 -17.39
C ALA A 564 -7.39 1.94 -18.69
N PHE A 565 -7.67 0.79 -19.28
CA PHE A 565 -7.10 0.34 -20.54
C PHE A 565 -8.21 -0.03 -21.52
N ARG A 566 -7.85 -0.18 -22.80
CA ARG A 566 -8.74 -0.79 -23.79
C ARG A 566 -9.22 -2.15 -23.29
N GLN A 567 -10.49 -2.45 -23.56
CA GLN A 567 -11.08 -3.74 -23.23
C GLN A 567 -10.29 -4.87 -23.92
N GLY A 568 -9.95 -5.91 -23.16
CA GLY A 568 -9.10 -7.02 -23.60
C GLY A 568 -7.59 -6.70 -23.62
N SER A 569 -7.14 -5.57 -23.08
CA SER A 569 -5.71 -5.24 -23.11
C SER A 569 -4.87 -6.24 -22.32
N PRO A 570 -3.81 -6.84 -22.91
CA PRO A 570 -2.94 -7.79 -22.22
C PRO A 570 -2.10 -7.12 -21.12
N LEU A 571 -2.05 -5.78 -21.05
CA LEU A 571 -1.30 -5.04 -20.04
C LEU A 571 -1.98 -5.04 -18.67
N VAL A 572 -3.31 -5.21 -18.61
CA VAL A 572 -4.09 -5.09 -17.37
C VAL A 572 -3.62 -6.06 -16.28
N PRO A 573 -3.41 -7.37 -16.55
CA PRO A 573 -2.92 -8.30 -15.52
C PRO A 573 -1.50 -7.95 -15.03
N TYR A 574 -0.59 -7.55 -15.94
CA TYR A 574 0.78 -7.19 -15.59
C TYR A 574 0.84 -5.94 -14.71
N ILE A 575 0.11 -4.89 -15.09
CA ILE A 575 0.04 -3.63 -14.34
C ILE A 575 -0.66 -3.85 -12.99
N SER A 576 -1.71 -4.66 -12.95
CA SER A 576 -2.38 -5.03 -11.69
C SER A 576 -1.43 -5.74 -10.71
N ARG A 577 -0.61 -6.68 -11.20
CA ARG A 577 0.41 -7.34 -10.37
C ARG A 577 1.48 -6.37 -9.88
N ALA A 578 1.91 -5.44 -10.73
CA ALA A 578 2.87 -4.41 -10.36
C ALA A 578 2.29 -3.40 -9.35
N ILE A 579 1.00 -3.05 -9.45
CA ILE A 579 0.28 -2.26 -8.43
C ILE A 579 0.35 -2.97 -7.08
N LEU A 580 0.06 -4.27 -7.02
CA LEU A 580 0.17 -5.04 -5.78
C LEU A 580 1.60 -5.02 -5.22
N ASN A 581 2.61 -5.19 -6.05
CA ASN A 581 4.01 -5.12 -5.64
C ASN A 581 4.37 -3.75 -5.02
N VAL A 582 3.94 -2.65 -5.65
CA VAL A 582 4.21 -1.28 -5.16
C VAL A 582 3.42 -0.97 -3.88
N THR A 583 2.16 -1.39 -3.80
CA THR A 583 1.27 -1.10 -2.64
C THR A 583 1.54 -1.98 -1.44
N GLN A 584 2.07 -3.20 -1.63
CA GLN A 584 2.52 -4.07 -0.53
C GLN A 584 3.86 -3.61 0.06
N ASP A 585 4.68 -2.94 -0.74
CA ASP A 585 5.94 -2.32 -0.32
C ASP A 585 5.65 -1.00 0.43
N LYS A 586 5.55 -1.11 1.77
CA LYS A 586 5.20 0.00 2.66
C LYS A 586 6.13 1.20 2.53
N ASP A 587 7.40 0.97 2.24
CA ASP A 587 8.38 2.05 2.13
C ASP A 587 8.17 2.83 0.83
N LYS A 588 7.91 2.14 -0.28
CA LYS A 588 7.61 2.80 -1.57
C LYS A 588 6.30 3.57 -1.54
N ILE A 589 5.19 2.91 -1.19
CA ILE A 589 3.89 3.58 -1.17
C ILE A 589 3.87 4.66 -0.10
N GLY A 590 4.46 4.41 1.07
CA GLY A 590 4.58 5.38 2.15
C GLY A 590 5.40 6.61 1.76
N ALA A 591 6.48 6.46 0.97
CA ALA A 591 7.24 7.60 0.45
C ALA A 591 6.40 8.45 -0.53
N ILE A 592 5.60 7.82 -1.40
CA ILE A 592 4.71 8.51 -2.32
C ILE A 592 3.59 9.23 -1.54
N GLU A 593 2.94 8.55 -0.59
CA GLU A 593 1.91 9.14 0.27
C GLU A 593 2.46 10.32 1.07
N HIS A 594 3.65 10.17 1.67
CA HIS A 594 4.28 11.24 2.46
C HIS A 594 4.59 12.47 1.60
N LYS A 595 5.03 12.28 0.36
CA LYS A 595 5.33 13.37 -0.57
C LYS A 595 4.13 14.28 -0.85
N TYR A 596 2.92 13.71 -0.94
CA TYR A 596 1.72 14.46 -1.32
C TYR A 596 0.80 14.80 -0.15
N PHE A 597 0.82 14.02 0.95
CA PHE A 597 -0.15 14.16 2.04
C PHE A 597 0.44 14.61 3.38
N SER A 598 1.77 14.61 3.57
CA SER A 598 2.38 14.97 4.87
C SER A 598 2.73 16.45 5.06
N SER A 599 2.77 17.25 3.99
CA SER A 599 3.19 18.66 4.04
C SER A 599 2.06 19.65 4.34
N GLN A 600 0.79 19.20 4.39
CA GLN A 600 -0.39 20.06 4.53
C GLN A 600 -1.13 19.93 5.87
N THR A 601 -0.56 19.27 6.88
CA THR A 601 -1.11 19.37 8.24
C THR A 601 -0.78 20.74 8.83
N THR A 602 -1.51 21.78 8.41
CA THR A 602 -1.52 23.12 9.01
C THR A 602 -2.16 23.15 10.40
N CYS A 603 -2.42 22.00 10.99
CA CYS A 603 -2.79 21.90 12.38
C CYS A 603 -1.52 22.17 13.20
N GLU A 604 -1.26 23.45 13.48
CA GLU A 604 -0.36 23.84 14.55
C GLU A 604 -0.76 23.05 15.80
N ASP A 605 0.13 22.19 16.25
CA ASP A 605 -0.02 21.42 17.46
C ASP A 605 -0.23 22.35 18.66
N GLN A 606 -1.46 22.35 19.18
CA GLN A 606 -1.67 22.15 20.61
C GLN A 606 -1.90 20.66 20.93
N SER A 607 -1.38 19.73 20.12
CA SER A 607 -1.72 18.31 20.25
C SER A 607 -0.65 17.31 19.81
N THR A 608 0.64 17.54 20.07
CA THR A 608 1.61 16.44 20.19
C THR A 608 1.49 15.77 21.56
N THR A 609 0.31 15.21 21.85
CA THR A 609 0.11 14.16 22.86
C THR A 609 -1.27 13.50 22.69
N ILE A 610 -1.52 12.86 21.55
CA ILE A 610 -2.60 11.86 21.44
C ILE A 610 -1.99 10.50 21.10
N SER A 611 -1.18 10.00 22.02
CA SER A 611 -1.34 8.62 22.45
C SER A 611 -1.50 8.67 23.97
N SER A 612 -2.60 8.11 24.49
CA SER A 612 -2.86 7.85 25.91
C SER A 612 -3.24 8.98 26.88
N HIS A 613 -3.87 10.09 26.46
CA HIS A 613 -4.57 10.96 27.41
C HIS A 613 -6.06 11.08 27.07
N SER A 614 -6.89 10.38 27.86
CA SER A 614 -8.30 10.66 28.05
C SER A 614 -8.48 12.17 28.25
N PRO A 615 -9.46 12.84 27.62
CA PRO A 615 -9.71 14.25 27.90
C PRO A 615 -10.02 14.38 29.38
N SER A 616 -9.09 14.93 30.16
CA SER A 616 -9.28 15.14 31.59
C SER A 616 -10.32 16.23 31.74
N LEU A 617 -11.40 15.94 32.44
CA LEU A 617 -12.44 16.93 32.73
C LEU A 617 -11.81 18.10 33.51
N GLY A 618 -11.93 19.31 32.97
CA GLY A 618 -11.39 20.53 33.60
C GLY A 618 -12.20 20.95 34.82
N VAL A 619 -11.58 21.71 35.72
CA VAL A 619 -12.24 22.29 36.91
C VAL A 619 -13.43 23.18 36.49
N ASP A 620 -13.29 23.88 35.37
CA ASP A 620 -14.31 24.77 34.80
C ASP A 620 -15.61 24.04 34.47
N SER A 621 -15.53 22.78 34.01
CA SER A 621 -16.69 21.96 33.67
C SER A 621 -17.48 21.52 34.91
N PHE A 622 -16.85 21.52 36.09
CA PHE A 622 -17.47 21.19 37.39
C PHE A 622 -17.76 22.40 38.27
N GLY A 623 -17.65 23.62 37.73
CA GLY A 623 -17.89 24.84 38.51
C GLY A 623 -19.25 24.87 39.23
N GLY A 624 -20.31 24.32 38.61
CA GLY A 624 -21.63 24.20 39.25
C GLY A 624 -21.62 23.32 40.50
N LEU A 625 -20.86 22.23 40.48
CA LEU A 625 -20.71 21.33 41.63
C LEU A 625 -19.98 22.04 42.79
N PHE A 626 -18.87 22.74 42.49
CA PHE A 626 -18.12 23.50 43.50
C PHE A 626 -18.94 24.65 44.09
N LEU A 627 -19.75 25.32 43.27
CA LEU A 627 -20.67 26.36 43.72
C LEU A 627 -21.71 25.81 44.71
N ILE A 628 -22.33 24.67 44.40
CA ILE A 628 -23.29 24.01 45.29
C ILE A 628 -22.63 23.63 46.62
N ALA A 629 -21.45 23.00 46.57
CA ALA A 629 -20.71 22.60 47.76
C ALA A 629 -20.31 23.82 48.63
N GLY A 630 -19.87 24.91 47.99
CA GLY A 630 -19.54 26.17 48.66
C GLY A 630 -20.74 26.80 49.35
N ILE A 631 -21.88 26.90 48.65
CA ILE A 631 -23.12 27.44 49.22
C ILE A 631 -23.61 26.56 50.38
N ALA A 632 -23.65 25.24 50.21
CA ALA A 632 -24.09 24.32 51.26
C ALA A 632 -23.21 24.44 52.53
N SER A 633 -21.90 24.54 52.35
CA SER A 633 -20.94 24.73 53.46
C SER A 633 -21.16 26.07 54.16
N MET A 634 -21.35 27.15 53.39
CA MET A 634 -21.64 28.48 53.93
C MET A 634 -22.95 28.51 54.71
N VAL A 635 -24.02 27.90 54.18
CA VAL A 635 -25.32 27.80 54.85
C VAL A 635 -25.20 26.99 56.15
N SER A 636 -24.48 25.87 56.13
CA SER A 636 -24.22 25.06 57.33
C SER A 636 -23.48 25.85 58.42
N LEU A 637 -22.43 26.60 58.01
CA LEU A 637 -21.68 27.47 58.91
C LEU A 637 -22.58 28.59 59.48
N LEU A 638 -23.36 29.26 58.65
CA LEU A 638 -24.30 30.30 59.08
C LEU A 638 -25.36 29.78 60.04
N VAL A 639 -25.92 28.59 59.80
CA VAL A 639 -26.88 27.96 60.72
C VAL A 639 -26.22 27.65 62.07
N THR A 640 -24.98 27.17 62.06
CA THR A 640 -24.23 26.85 63.29
C THR A 640 -23.92 28.11 64.09
N VAL A 641 -23.44 29.15 63.42
CA VAL A 641 -23.20 30.47 64.02
C VAL A 641 -24.51 31.04 64.56
N PHE A 642 -25.57 31.06 63.76
CA PHE A 642 -26.88 31.55 64.19
C PHE A 642 -27.41 30.80 65.41
N LYS A 643 -27.26 29.46 65.45
CA LYS A 643 -27.66 28.64 66.60
C LYS A 643 -26.83 28.94 67.84
N PHE A 644 -25.53 29.16 67.69
CA PHE A 644 -24.63 29.56 68.78
C PHE A 644 -25.03 30.93 69.35
N PHE A 645 -25.22 31.92 68.48
CA PHE A 645 -25.65 33.26 68.85
C PHE A 645 -27.02 33.22 69.51
N TYR A 646 -28.01 32.52 68.93
CA TYR A 646 -29.35 32.39 69.51
C TYR A 646 -29.34 31.73 70.90
N SER A 647 -28.50 30.71 71.12
CA SER A 647 -28.42 30.00 72.41
C SER A 647 -27.71 30.82 73.50
N HIS A 648 -26.72 31.66 73.15
CA HIS A 648 -25.92 32.43 74.11
C HIS A 648 -26.36 33.90 74.26
N TRP A 649 -27.22 34.39 73.36
CA TRP A 649 -27.80 35.73 73.42
C TRP A 649 -28.56 36.03 74.72
N PRO A 650 -29.35 35.09 75.30
CA PRO A 650 -30.08 35.34 76.55
C PRO A 650 -29.17 35.44 77.77
N ALA A 651 -27.99 34.84 77.76
CA ALA A 651 -27.05 34.86 78.89
C ALA A 651 -26.33 36.23 79.04
N LEU A 652 -26.17 36.98 77.94
CA LEU A 652 -25.52 38.31 77.92
C LEU A 652 -26.51 39.49 77.88
N SER A 653 -27.82 39.24 77.76
CA SER A 653 -28.83 40.30 77.69
C SER A 653 -29.20 40.90 79.06
N HIS A 654 -28.72 40.32 80.18
CA HIS A 654 -29.11 40.75 81.52
C HIS A 654 -28.13 41.72 82.22
N ASN A 655 -26.96 42.03 81.67
CA ASN A 655 -26.04 43.02 82.26
C ASN A 655 -26.17 44.41 81.60
N ASN A 656 -26.83 45.32 82.31
CA ASN A 656 -26.96 46.73 81.98
C ASN A 656 -25.68 47.51 82.36
N THR A 657 -24.84 47.85 81.39
CA THR A 657 -24.18 49.17 81.31
C THR A 657 -23.52 49.37 79.94
N ALA A 658 -23.49 50.62 79.48
CA ALA A 658 -23.25 51.04 78.10
C ALA A 658 -21.91 50.58 77.49
N ASN A 659 -21.92 49.46 76.76
CA ASN A 659 -20.83 49.03 75.89
C ASN A 659 -21.31 48.89 74.45
N CYS A 660 -20.52 49.43 73.51
CA CYS A 660 -20.76 49.39 72.07
C CYS A 660 -20.96 47.95 71.59
N PHE A 661 -21.89 47.73 70.66
CA PHE A 661 -22.24 46.43 70.06
C PHE A 661 -21.01 45.54 69.72
N TRP A 662 -19.90 46.16 69.31
CA TRP A 662 -18.61 45.51 69.06
C TRP A 662 -18.00 44.80 70.26
N SER A 663 -18.13 45.32 71.48
CA SER A 663 -17.59 44.68 72.69
C SER A 663 -18.32 43.37 73.01
N LYS A 664 -19.64 43.30 72.80
CA LYS A 664 -20.43 42.08 73.00
C LYS A 664 -20.10 41.01 71.96
N LEU A 665 -19.84 41.42 70.72
CA LEU A 665 -19.37 40.53 69.67
C LEU A 665 -17.98 39.95 69.96
N VAL A 666 -17.06 40.74 70.52
CA VAL A 666 -15.72 40.29 70.93
C VAL A 666 -15.78 39.31 72.11
N GLU A 667 -16.65 39.54 73.10
CA GLU A 667 -16.90 38.56 74.17
C GLU A 667 -17.51 37.25 73.65
N MET A 668 -18.47 37.33 72.72
CA MET A 668 -19.04 36.14 72.08
C MET A 668 -18.00 35.36 71.27
N ALA A 669 -17.10 36.05 70.56
CA ALA A 669 -16.00 35.40 69.83
C ALA A 669 -15.03 34.70 70.79
N LYS A 670 -14.74 35.28 71.96
CA LYS A 670 -13.95 34.63 73.01
C LYS A 670 -14.66 33.40 73.60
N CYS A 671 -15.98 33.44 73.80
CA CYS A 671 -16.76 32.28 74.23
C CYS A 671 -16.81 31.16 73.17
N PHE A 672 -16.81 31.51 71.88
CA PHE A 672 -16.77 30.53 70.79
C PHE A 672 -15.40 29.84 70.68
N ASP A 673 -14.32 30.57 70.98
CA ASP A 673 -12.93 30.04 71.00
C ASP A 673 -12.61 29.24 72.28
N GLN A 674 -13.44 29.40 73.32
CA GLN A 674 -13.31 28.63 74.55
C GLN A 674 -13.81 27.19 74.32
N LYS A 675 -13.00 26.19 74.71
CA LYS A 675 -13.31 24.76 74.51
C LYS A 675 -14.72 24.42 75.00
N ASP A 676 -15.56 23.92 74.09
CA ASP A 676 -16.86 23.34 74.45
C ASP A 676 -16.67 21.94 75.07
N LEU A 677 -16.55 21.94 76.40
CA LEU A 677 -16.44 20.75 77.25
C LEU A 677 -17.70 19.87 77.21
N SER A 678 -18.82 20.36 76.64
CA SER A 678 -20.05 19.57 76.48
C SER A 678 -20.06 18.67 75.24
N SER A 679 -19.09 18.86 74.33
CA SER A 679 -18.94 18.01 73.15
C SER A 679 -18.51 16.59 73.52
N HIS A 680 -19.02 15.62 72.76
CA HIS A 680 -18.87 14.18 73.02
C HIS A 680 -17.40 13.73 73.05
N THR A 681 -16.51 14.49 72.42
CA THR A 681 -15.06 14.23 72.35
C THR A 681 -14.31 14.55 73.65
N PHE A 682 -14.83 15.44 74.52
CA PHE A 682 -14.13 15.90 75.73
C PHE A 682 -14.72 15.36 77.06
N LYS A 683 -15.88 14.69 77.03
CA LYS A 683 -16.49 14.04 78.20
C LYS A 683 -15.64 12.94 78.86
N THR A 684 -14.63 12.42 78.16
CA THR A 684 -13.89 11.22 78.60
C THR A 684 -12.70 11.51 79.53
N LYS A 685 -12.28 12.76 79.74
CA LYS A 685 -11.00 13.08 80.42
C LYS A 685 -11.07 13.66 81.84
N GLU A 686 -12.26 13.79 82.44
CA GLU A 686 -12.41 14.45 83.76
C GLU A 686 -13.08 13.57 84.84
N SER A 687 -12.84 12.25 84.80
CA SER A 687 -13.28 11.30 85.84
C SER A 687 -12.16 10.32 86.18
N SER A 688 -11.08 10.79 86.80
CA SER A 688 -10.11 9.90 87.46
C SER A 688 -9.40 10.57 88.64
N VAL A 689 -10.08 10.66 89.80
CA VAL A 689 -9.48 10.64 91.14
C VAL A 689 -10.45 9.96 92.14
N HIS A 690 -10.24 8.67 92.42
CA HIS A 690 -10.19 8.07 93.76
C HIS A 690 -9.95 6.54 93.67
N ALA A 691 -9.36 5.99 94.71
CA ALA A 691 -8.49 4.81 94.71
C ALA A 691 -9.16 3.52 95.27
N VAL A 692 -8.70 2.36 94.77
CA VAL A 692 -8.60 1.01 95.38
C VAL A 692 -9.91 0.34 95.85
N THR A 693 -10.34 -0.82 95.32
CA THR A 693 -9.75 -2.16 95.54
C THR A 693 -10.16 -3.17 94.46
N SER A 694 -9.20 -4.00 94.02
CA SER A 694 -9.29 -5.17 93.11
C SER A 694 -9.99 -6.39 93.77
N PRO A 695 -10.38 -7.50 93.06
CA PRO A 695 -9.58 -8.17 92.01
C PRO A 695 -10.27 -8.68 90.71
N ASP A 696 -9.45 -8.64 89.67
CA ASP A 696 -9.19 -9.57 88.55
C ASP A 696 -10.32 -10.17 87.69
N ILE A 697 -10.27 -9.90 86.38
CA ILE A 697 -9.79 -10.83 85.32
C ILE A 697 -9.87 -10.14 83.92
N LEU A 698 -8.70 -10.08 83.23
CA LEU A 698 -8.38 -10.18 81.77
C LEU A 698 -9.44 -9.70 80.73
N GLU A 699 -9.16 -8.96 79.65
CA GLU A 699 -7.95 -8.79 78.85
C GLU A 699 -8.16 -7.70 77.78
N LEU A 700 -7.01 -7.18 77.31
CA LEU A 700 -6.63 -6.24 76.24
C LEU A 700 -7.65 -5.70 75.21
N SER A 701 -7.52 -4.38 75.00
CA SER A 701 -7.61 -3.73 73.68
C SER A 701 -6.22 -3.16 73.31
N PRO A 702 -5.91 -2.97 72.01
CA PRO A 702 -5.13 -1.82 71.63
C PRO A 702 -5.73 -1.03 70.47
N SER A 703 -5.58 0.30 70.60
CA SER A 703 -5.95 1.36 69.69
C SER A 703 -4.99 1.48 68.51
N ILE A 704 -5.55 1.87 67.37
CA ILE A 704 -4.88 2.26 66.12
C ILE A 704 -4.42 3.72 66.22
N ASN A 705 -3.12 3.96 66.05
CA ASN A 705 -2.56 5.19 65.50
C ASN A 705 -1.20 4.83 64.91
N ASP A 706 -1.13 4.80 63.58
CA ASP A 706 -0.01 5.28 62.76
C ASP A 706 -0.20 4.75 61.35
N MET A 707 -0.43 5.64 60.38
CA MET A 707 -0.01 5.35 59.01
C MET A 707 0.14 6.62 58.18
N GLN A 708 1.33 7.21 58.26
CA GLN A 708 1.97 7.84 57.11
C GLN A 708 3.47 7.60 57.22
N ASN A 709 3.97 6.54 56.60
CA ASN A 709 4.90 6.67 55.47
C ASN A 709 5.49 5.33 55.02
N HIS A 710 5.55 5.24 53.70
CA HIS A 710 6.54 4.57 52.87
C HIS A 710 6.54 3.04 52.65
N SER A 711 6.71 2.77 51.35
CA SER A 711 7.56 1.74 50.74
C SER A 711 7.06 0.30 50.71
N ARG A 712 6.68 -0.11 49.48
CA ARG A 712 7.47 -0.99 48.62
C ARG A 712 8.09 -2.20 49.36
N ASN A 713 7.50 -3.38 49.18
CA ASN A 713 8.16 -4.56 48.61
C ASN A 713 7.20 -5.76 48.63
N SER A 714 6.77 -6.15 47.44
CA SER A 714 6.32 -7.48 47.08
C SER A 714 7.54 -8.39 46.93
N PHE A 715 7.56 -9.56 47.58
CA PHE A 715 8.22 -10.79 47.10
C PHE A 715 7.81 -12.01 47.96
N GLU A 716 7.38 -13.07 47.25
CA GLU A 716 7.43 -14.53 47.54
C GLU A 716 6.79 -15.09 48.84
N GLY A 717 6.12 -16.25 48.85
CA GLY A 717 5.94 -17.32 47.85
C GLY A 717 4.72 -18.17 48.23
N THR A 718 3.96 -18.67 47.25
CA THR A 718 3.99 -20.07 46.75
C THR A 718 3.57 -21.10 47.78
N ASP A 719 2.44 -21.75 47.52
CA ASP A 719 2.47 -23.19 47.24
C ASP A 719 1.31 -23.58 46.30
N ASP A 720 1.69 -24.42 45.35
CA ASP A 720 0.98 -24.90 44.17
C ASP A 720 -0.12 -25.91 44.48
N VAL A 721 -1.17 -25.94 43.64
CA VAL A 721 -1.72 -27.20 43.10
C VAL A 721 -2.19 -26.99 41.66
N VAL A 722 -1.51 -27.73 40.77
CA VAL A 722 -1.73 -27.97 39.34
C VAL A 722 -3.05 -28.71 39.07
N ILE A 723 -3.85 -28.33 38.04
CA ILE A 723 -4.55 -29.25 37.10
C ILE A 723 -4.83 -28.57 35.73
N HIS A 724 -4.16 -29.11 34.71
CA HIS A 724 -4.47 -29.38 33.29
C HIS A 724 -5.34 -28.50 32.35
N ASP A 725 -4.72 -28.31 31.17
CA ASP A 725 -5.23 -28.04 29.83
C ASP A 725 -6.51 -28.77 29.40
N GLY A 726 -7.30 -28.08 28.57
CA GLY A 726 -8.47 -28.62 27.88
C GLY A 726 -8.82 -27.85 26.61
N ASN A 727 -8.05 -28.11 25.55
CA ASN A 727 -8.40 -27.83 24.16
C ASN A 727 -9.70 -28.55 23.78
N LYS A 728 -10.69 -27.87 23.18
CA LYS A 728 -11.76 -28.54 22.40
C LYS A 728 -12.40 -27.64 21.35
N SER A 729 -11.97 -27.90 20.13
CA SER A 729 -12.71 -27.81 18.88
C SER A 729 -14.13 -28.38 18.98
N LEU A 730 -15.11 -27.71 18.39
CA LEU A 730 -16.42 -28.29 18.09
C LEU A 730 -16.63 -28.35 16.57
N SER A 731 -16.56 -29.56 16.03
CA SER A 731 -17.06 -29.97 14.73
C SER A 731 -18.54 -30.35 14.85
N SER A 732 -19.40 -29.84 13.97
CA SER A 732 -20.73 -30.42 13.70
C SER A 732 -20.74 -30.99 12.28
N SER A 733 -20.81 -32.31 12.18
CA SER A 733 -21.11 -33.05 10.96
C SER A 733 -22.63 -33.25 10.84
N HIS A 734 -23.21 -32.87 9.71
CA HIS A 734 -24.37 -33.56 9.13
C HIS A 734 -24.06 -33.82 7.66
N GLY A 735 -24.07 -35.10 7.29
CA GLY A 735 -23.81 -35.59 5.94
C GLY A 735 -25.06 -35.47 5.07
N GLY A 736 -24.81 -35.16 3.80
CA GLY A 736 -25.77 -35.23 2.71
C GLY A 736 -25.03 -35.63 1.44
N THR A 737 -24.93 -36.94 1.21
CA THR A 737 -24.47 -37.58 -0.02
C THR A 737 -25.47 -37.36 -1.15
N TYR A 738 -25.04 -36.74 -2.26
CA TYR A 738 -25.66 -36.91 -3.57
C TYR A 738 -24.57 -36.98 -4.65
N THR A 739 -24.42 -38.16 -5.23
CA THR A 739 -23.76 -38.40 -6.52
C THR A 739 -24.66 -39.30 -7.37
N LEU A 740 -24.61 -39.08 -8.68
CA LEU A 740 -25.22 -39.78 -9.82
C LEU A 740 -26.54 -39.18 -10.35
N SER A 741 -26.48 -38.49 -11.49
CA SER A 741 -26.64 -39.17 -12.79
C SER A 741 -26.39 -38.21 -13.96
N SER A 742 -25.43 -38.58 -14.80
CA SER A 742 -25.35 -38.19 -16.21
C SER A 742 -26.38 -38.98 -17.02
N SER A 743 -27.11 -38.33 -17.94
CA SER A 743 -27.52 -38.87 -19.25
C SER A 743 -28.16 -37.78 -20.14
N PRO A 744 -28.16 -37.94 -21.49
CA PRO A 744 -28.19 -36.84 -22.47
C PRO A 744 -29.54 -36.67 -23.19
N SER A 745 -29.54 -35.76 -24.18
CA SER A 745 -30.48 -35.55 -25.31
C SER A 745 -31.67 -34.60 -25.11
N GLY A 746 -31.78 -33.66 -26.08
CA GLY A 746 -32.78 -32.59 -26.19
C GLY A 746 -32.20 -31.40 -26.95
#